data_AF-A0A358EMJ1-F1
#
_entry.id   AF-A0A358EMJ1-F1
#
_cell.length_a   1.000
_cell.length_b   1.000
_cell.length_c   1.000
_cell.angle_alpha   90.00
_cell.angle_beta   90.00
_cell.angle_gamma   90.00
#
_symmetry.space_group_name_H-M   'P 1'
#
loop_
_entity.id
_entity.type
_entity.pdbx_description
1 polymer ?
#
loop_
_entity_poly.entity_id
_entity_poly.type
_entity_poly.pdbx_seq_one_letter_code
_entity_poly.pdbx_strand_id
1 'polypeptide(L)'
;MPIILCFFSLLILDSIQGQTTGPAKGTLVIVGGNDKDQVCFKEFVKLSGGKNARIVVVTTASSSSEKYNYLNGPQIRAMREAMGLTRLTALHTHDRDIADTEEFIEPIKKADAVWFTGGRQWRLIDAYAGTQTEIAFNEVLSRGGVIGGSSAGASIQGSYLVRGDTNSSSILLGNHQNGFGFLRNAAIDQHVIPRFRHLDLIKILTDPDGKMNKSHERSALLGIGLDEGTGIVVRQDECEVIGKPDGVVLIYNPKEWKPDTPSHQRYQPLWHGAKYNLKSRHILKPGKPPLPKSAHRPEGFYKDIFMNGGVNLSSRRSLPAAESAGFSYELYAGRDADKQRELIAGNDFDNNGVLLYPDGQPRFRLIYVNGGGATAHGKTLELAGRKVLRQFYNNGGSYSGSCAGSFLSGRNTNTNSMRRLGYLHIFPYNTLTSGIKKTRLGHVIPHESPLLKYDDFGGDYYVSDIYHNNGNWLSQDLLNRMKHVEVLATYDLPKNKVHEGAAIWAYKKDKTAGRIINIGSHPEGSTSGEKLQITEACFRYAIDGVGTPVLKGKLKPNEERHMNKRTSDNDPNYTRIGDLQYHHFSFEIAESNTNIRVELQGEERIDFSIYLKKGAPAFNSNADHAATGPGNNKTITRQLTPGKWFVGVECKTTVKAELDGCRGFFNYSGKLSVLNGAAYKIKLVTNK
;
A
#
# COMPACT_ATOMS: atom_id res chain seq x y z
N MET A 1 4.89 26.48 -79.04
CA MET A 1 5.82 26.26 -77.90
C MET A 1 5.02 25.71 -76.73
N PRO A 2 5.22 24.47 -76.27
CA PRO A 2 4.63 24.03 -75.01
C PRO A 2 5.55 24.42 -73.85
N ILE A 3 4.96 24.98 -72.81
CA ILE A 3 5.61 25.32 -71.54
C ILE A 3 5.74 24.01 -70.74
N ILE A 4 6.97 23.63 -70.40
CA ILE A 4 7.28 22.50 -69.51
C ILE A 4 7.03 22.96 -68.07
N LEU A 5 6.03 22.37 -67.40
CA LEU A 5 5.83 22.50 -65.95
C LEU A 5 6.53 21.31 -65.27
N CYS A 6 7.67 21.55 -64.61
CA CYS A 6 8.31 20.56 -63.75
C CYS A 6 7.56 20.45 -62.41
N PHE A 7 6.94 19.29 -62.16
CA PHE A 7 6.47 18.92 -60.82
C PHE A 7 7.65 18.41 -59.98
N PHE A 8 8.08 19.19 -59.00
CA PHE A 8 8.91 18.69 -57.90
C PHE A 8 8.04 17.91 -56.93
N SER A 9 8.14 16.59 -56.92
CA SER A 9 7.59 15.76 -55.84
C SER A 9 8.46 15.93 -54.59
N LEU A 10 7.96 16.65 -53.59
CA LEU A 10 8.54 16.66 -52.25
C LEU A 10 8.31 15.27 -51.63
N LEU A 11 9.35 14.43 -51.60
CA LEU A 11 9.39 13.26 -50.74
C LEU A 11 9.50 13.76 -49.29
N ILE A 12 8.37 13.75 -48.57
CA ILE A 12 8.37 13.88 -47.11
C ILE A 12 8.99 12.58 -46.57
N LEU A 13 10.30 12.63 -46.29
CA LEU A 13 10.96 11.68 -45.41
C LEU A 13 10.39 11.90 -44.02
N ASP A 14 9.33 11.16 -43.66
CA ASP A 14 9.00 10.95 -42.25
C ASP A 14 10.25 10.35 -41.60
N SER A 15 10.88 11.13 -40.72
CA SER A 15 11.94 10.62 -39.87
C SER A 15 11.33 9.51 -39.04
N ILE A 16 11.79 8.27 -39.25
CA ILE A 16 11.47 7.15 -38.36
C ILE A 16 12.10 7.50 -37.01
N GLN A 17 11.36 8.23 -36.17
CA GLN A 17 11.74 8.50 -34.79
C GLN A 17 11.97 7.15 -34.09
N GLY A 18 13.02 7.07 -33.26
CA GLY A 18 13.30 5.87 -32.49
C GLY A 18 12.06 5.45 -31.68
N GLN A 19 11.58 4.23 -31.91
CA GLN A 19 10.51 3.63 -31.11
C GLN A 19 11.11 2.63 -30.13
N THR A 20 10.47 2.48 -28.97
CA THR A 20 10.88 1.47 -27.98
C THR A 20 10.43 0.11 -28.46
N THR A 21 11.38 -0.81 -28.66
CA THR A 21 11.10 -2.16 -29.15
C THR A 21 11.86 -3.17 -28.31
N GLY A 22 11.26 -4.32 -28.02
CA GLY A 22 12.01 -5.43 -27.42
C GLY A 22 12.77 -6.25 -28.46
N PRO A 23 13.24 -7.44 -28.07
CA PRO A 23 14.09 -8.23 -28.95
C PRO A 23 13.24 -8.89 -30.06
N ALA A 24 13.80 -9.00 -31.26
CA ALA A 24 13.10 -9.60 -32.40
C ALA A 24 12.77 -11.10 -32.19
N LYS A 25 13.63 -11.79 -31.44
CA LYS A 25 13.50 -13.19 -31.00
C LYS A 25 13.92 -13.30 -29.53
N GLY A 26 13.50 -14.38 -28.87
CA GLY A 26 13.82 -14.62 -27.46
C GLY A 26 12.94 -13.81 -26.50
N THR A 27 13.32 -13.80 -25.23
CA THR A 27 12.54 -13.17 -24.16
C THR A 27 13.45 -12.42 -23.20
N LEU A 28 13.02 -11.24 -22.73
CA LEU A 28 13.66 -10.55 -21.60
C LEU A 28 12.87 -10.75 -20.31
N VAL A 29 13.56 -10.89 -19.18
CA VAL A 29 12.98 -10.85 -17.84
C VAL A 29 13.70 -9.79 -17.01
N ILE A 30 13.05 -8.65 -16.79
CA ILE A 30 13.67 -7.46 -16.23
C ILE A 30 13.09 -7.18 -14.85
N VAL A 31 13.88 -7.31 -13.78
CA VAL A 31 13.39 -7.32 -12.38
C VAL A 31 13.95 -6.16 -11.56
N GLY A 32 13.07 -5.45 -10.85
CA GLY A 32 13.42 -4.23 -10.09
C GLY A 32 14.32 -4.43 -8.87
N GLY A 33 14.65 -5.66 -8.49
CA GLY A 33 15.52 -5.99 -7.35
C GLY A 33 14.79 -6.65 -6.18
N ASN A 34 15.55 -7.18 -5.21
CA ASN A 34 15.05 -7.71 -3.93
C ASN A 34 13.81 -8.65 -4.03
N ASP A 35 13.82 -9.57 -5.01
CA ASP A 35 12.77 -10.57 -5.23
C ASP A 35 12.85 -11.70 -4.19
N LYS A 36 12.43 -11.39 -2.96
CA LYS A 36 12.60 -12.28 -1.79
C LYS A 36 11.89 -13.62 -1.93
N ASP A 37 10.67 -13.62 -2.46
CA ASP A 37 9.87 -14.83 -2.68
C ASP A 37 10.22 -15.54 -4.01
N GLN A 38 11.19 -14.96 -4.74
CA GLN A 38 11.73 -15.44 -6.01
C GLN A 38 10.66 -15.60 -7.09
N VAL A 39 9.58 -14.80 -7.04
CA VAL A 39 8.44 -14.94 -7.97
C VAL A 39 8.89 -14.63 -9.39
N CYS A 40 9.65 -13.55 -9.58
CA CYS A 40 10.14 -13.17 -10.91
C CYS A 40 11.23 -14.13 -11.39
N PHE A 41 12.13 -14.54 -10.49
CA PHE A 41 13.19 -15.48 -10.86
C PHE A 41 12.64 -16.86 -11.24
N LYS A 42 11.60 -17.36 -10.56
CA LYS A 42 10.90 -18.59 -10.94
C LYS A 42 10.28 -18.49 -12.32
N GLU A 43 9.70 -17.33 -12.67
CA GLU A 43 9.19 -17.11 -14.04
C GLU A 43 10.34 -17.12 -15.05
N PHE A 44 11.49 -16.50 -14.76
CA PHE A 44 12.68 -16.62 -15.60
C PHE A 44 13.11 -18.08 -15.83
N VAL A 45 13.21 -18.89 -14.77
CA VAL A 45 13.58 -20.31 -14.88
C VAL A 45 12.58 -21.09 -15.73
N LYS A 46 11.28 -20.87 -15.51
CA LYS A 46 10.21 -21.49 -16.31
C LYS A 46 10.36 -21.14 -17.78
N LEU A 47 10.57 -19.87 -18.11
CA LEU A 47 10.76 -19.39 -19.48
C LEU A 47 12.05 -19.91 -20.13
N SER A 48 13.06 -20.21 -19.32
CA SER A 48 14.33 -20.76 -19.78
C SER A 48 14.27 -22.25 -20.15
N GLY A 49 13.16 -22.94 -19.89
CA GLY A 49 13.03 -24.40 -20.05
C GLY A 49 13.01 -25.20 -18.74
N GLY A 50 12.82 -24.53 -17.60
CA GLY A 50 12.73 -25.16 -16.29
C GLY A 50 14.09 -25.56 -15.71
N LYS A 51 14.10 -26.55 -14.80
CA LYS A 51 15.31 -26.94 -14.06
C LYS A 51 16.43 -27.55 -14.91
N ASN A 52 16.10 -28.02 -16.12
CA ASN A 52 17.04 -28.66 -17.05
C ASN A 52 17.71 -27.67 -18.01
N ALA A 53 17.31 -26.40 -17.97
CA ALA A 53 17.89 -25.34 -18.78
C ALA A 53 19.37 -25.10 -18.42
N ARG A 54 20.20 -24.85 -19.43
CA ARG A 54 21.58 -24.38 -19.26
C ARG A 54 21.54 -22.89 -18.98
N ILE A 55 21.75 -22.52 -17.72
CA ILE A 55 21.68 -21.13 -17.26
C ILE A 55 23.09 -20.63 -16.98
N VAL A 56 23.48 -19.55 -17.65
CA VAL A 56 24.69 -18.79 -17.32
C VAL A 56 24.31 -17.63 -16.40
N VAL A 57 24.99 -17.48 -15.27
CA VAL A 57 24.77 -16.39 -14.31
C VAL A 57 25.98 -15.46 -14.32
N VAL A 58 25.79 -14.24 -14.82
CA VAL A 58 26.83 -13.21 -14.91
C VAL A 58 26.88 -12.44 -13.60
N THR A 59 27.96 -12.61 -12.83
CA THR A 59 28.08 -12.07 -11.47
C THR A 59 28.94 -10.81 -11.36
N THR A 60 29.46 -10.31 -12.48
CA THR A 60 30.43 -9.19 -12.58
C THR A 60 29.97 -7.88 -11.94
N ALA A 61 28.66 -7.61 -11.90
CA ALA A 61 28.14 -6.43 -11.22
C ALA A 61 28.35 -6.46 -9.69
N SER A 62 28.41 -7.65 -9.09
CA SER A 62 28.14 -7.89 -7.66
C SER A 62 29.12 -7.19 -6.71
N SER A 63 30.39 -7.11 -7.07
CA SER A 63 31.46 -6.57 -6.21
C SER A 63 32.63 -6.07 -7.07
N SER A 64 33.54 -5.32 -6.44
CA SER A 64 34.89 -5.04 -6.96
C SER A 64 35.97 -5.56 -6.00
N SER A 65 35.57 -6.30 -4.97
CA SER A 65 36.52 -6.91 -4.04
C SER A 65 37.04 -8.21 -4.63
N GLU A 66 38.37 -8.36 -4.65
CA GLU A 66 39.04 -9.62 -5.02
C GLU A 66 38.65 -10.78 -4.09
N LYS A 67 38.23 -10.48 -2.85
CA LYS A 67 37.77 -11.49 -1.87
C LYS A 67 36.35 -11.99 -2.12
N TYR A 68 35.62 -11.38 -3.06
CA TYR A 68 34.27 -11.80 -3.39
C TYR A 68 34.30 -13.09 -4.22
N ASN A 69 33.57 -14.11 -3.79
CA ASN A 69 33.46 -15.34 -4.57
C ASN A 69 32.41 -15.18 -5.68
N TYR A 70 32.86 -14.76 -6.86
CA TYR A 70 32.01 -14.55 -8.03
C TYR A 70 31.41 -15.85 -8.60
N LEU A 71 32.08 -16.98 -8.43
CA LEU A 71 31.70 -18.25 -9.04
C LEU A 71 30.80 -19.11 -8.16
N ASN A 72 30.87 -18.94 -6.83
CA ASN A 72 30.12 -19.73 -5.86
C ASN A 72 29.63 -18.89 -4.66
N GLY A 73 29.29 -17.62 -4.88
CA GLY A 73 28.73 -16.73 -3.87
C GLY A 73 27.33 -17.16 -3.37
N PRO A 74 26.77 -16.49 -2.34
CA PRO A 74 25.50 -16.87 -1.73
C PRO A 74 24.33 -17.00 -2.71
N GLN A 75 24.25 -16.14 -3.72
CA GLN A 75 23.19 -16.19 -4.74
C GLN A 75 23.29 -17.46 -5.60
N ILE A 76 24.50 -17.83 -6.02
CA ILE A 76 24.74 -19.04 -6.82
C ILE A 76 24.41 -20.29 -6.00
N ARG A 77 24.82 -20.34 -4.73
CA ARG A 77 24.47 -21.44 -3.82
C ARG A 77 22.98 -21.58 -3.64
N ALA A 78 22.28 -20.48 -3.37
CA ALA A 78 20.82 -20.48 -3.26
C ALA A 78 20.12 -20.97 -4.55
N MET A 79 20.64 -20.61 -5.73
CA MET A 79 20.12 -21.09 -7.02
C MET A 79 20.30 -22.61 -7.19
N ARG A 80 21.43 -23.17 -6.75
CA ARG A 80 21.67 -24.62 -6.80
C ARG A 80 20.83 -25.37 -5.75
N GLU A 81 20.92 -24.94 -4.49
CA GLU A 81 20.38 -25.66 -3.33
C GLU A 81 18.87 -25.46 -3.17
N ALA A 82 18.40 -24.21 -3.14
CA ALA A 82 17.00 -23.92 -2.86
C ALA A 82 16.09 -24.08 -4.09
N MET A 83 16.62 -23.91 -5.30
CA MET A 83 15.85 -23.99 -6.55
C MET A 83 16.13 -25.25 -7.38
N GLY A 84 17.16 -26.02 -7.03
CA GLY A 84 17.49 -27.27 -7.71
C GLY A 84 17.98 -27.09 -9.14
N LEU A 85 18.67 -25.98 -9.44
CA LEU A 85 19.26 -25.73 -10.76
C LEU A 85 20.60 -26.45 -10.89
N THR A 86 20.62 -27.57 -11.61
CA THR A 86 21.80 -28.44 -11.74
C THR A 86 22.74 -28.02 -12.87
N ARG A 87 22.22 -27.41 -13.95
CA ARG A 87 22.99 -26.99 -15.14
C ARG A 87 23.26 -25.47 -15.14
N LEU A 88 23.84 -25.00 -14.04
CA LEU A 88 24.15 -23.60 -13.81
C LEU A 88 25.65 -23.34 -13.92
N THR A 89 26.05 -22.33 -14.70
CA THR A 89 27.44 -21.86 -14.82
C THR A 89 27.52 -20.41 -14.37
N ALA A 90 28.31 -20.10 -13.34
CA ALA A 90 28.60 -18.72 -12.99
C ALA A 90 29.73 -18.19 -13.88
N LEU A 91 29.57 -16.98 -14.42
CA LEU A 91 30.50 -16.36 -15.35
C LEU A 91 30.90 -14.97 -14.84
N HIS A 92 32.20 -14.69 -14.84
CA HIS A 92 32.75 -13.45 -14.33
C HIS A 92 34.15 -13.15 -14.89
N THR A 93 34.35 -11.91 -15.30
CA THR A 93 35.67 -11.26 -15.42
C THR A 93 35.46 -9.74 -15.31
N HIS A 94 36.44 -9.01 -14.79
CA HIS A 94 36.56 -7.56 -14.94
C HIS A 94 37.58 -7.17 -16.02
N ASP A 95 38.34 -8.15 -16.51
CA ASP A 95 39.32 -7.98 -17.57
C ASP A 95 38.61 -8.12 -18.92
N ARG A 96 38.74 -7.05 -19.72
CA ARG A 96 38.10 -6.91 -21.01
C ARG A 96 38.73 -7.82 -22.07
N ASP A 97 40.03 -8.09 -21.98
CA ASP A 97 40.73 -8.96 -22.92
C ASP A 97 40.28 -10.41 -22.70
N ILE A 98 40.09 -10.81 -21.44
CA ILE A 98 39.48 -12.11 -21.10
C ILE A 98 38.04 -12.18 -21.61
N ALA A 99 37.27 -11.10 -21.48
CA ALA A 99 35.90 -11.06 -21.97
C ALA A 99 35.78 -11.13 -23.50
N ASP A 100 36.88 -10.90 -24.23
CA ASP A 100 36.92 -10.93 -25.68
C ASP A 100 37.47 -12.25 -26.24
N THR A 101 37.68 -13.27 -25.41
CA THR A 101 38.16 -14.58 -25.86
C THR A 101 37.04 -15.59 -26.12
N GLU A 102 37.33 -16.55 -26.99
CA GLU A 102 36.43 -17.64 -27.33
C GLU A 102 36.14 -18.53 -26.11
N GLU A 103 37.15 -18.82 -25.29
CA GLU A 103 37.03 -19.66 -24.10
C GLU A 103 36.06 -19.07 -23.08
N PHE A 104 36.04 -17.75 -22.95
CA PHE A 104 35.17 -17.07 -22.00
C PHE A 104 33.70 -17.11 -22.43
N ILE A 105 33.42 -17.02 -23.73
CA ILE A 105 32.05 -16.99 -24.27
C ILE A 105 31.45 -18.37 -24.54
N GLU A 106 32.26 -19.44 -24.54
CA GLU A 106 31.82 -20.82 -24.77
C GLU A 106 30.59 -21.25 -23.93
N PRO A 107 30.51 -20.95 -22.62
CA PRO A 107 29.31 -21.21 -21.83
C PRO A 107 28.07 -20.44 -22.34
N ILE A 108 28.24 -19.21 -22.82
CA ILE A 108 27.15 -18.36 -23.32
C ILE A 108 26.64 -18.91 -24.65
N LYS A 109 27.50 -19.37 -25.56
CA LYS A 109 27.11 -19.97 -26.85
C LYS A 109 26.18 -21.17 -26.68
N LYS A 110 26.39 -21.94 -25.61
CA LYS A 110 25.59 -23.13 -25.25
C LYS A 110 24.42 -22.81 -24.31
N ALA A 111 24.28 -21.58 -23.82
CA ALA A 111 23.25 -21.25 -22.84
C ALA A 111 21.85 -21.22 -23.47
N ASP A 112 20.87 -21.74 -22.73
CA ASP A 112 19.44 -21.56 -23.02
C ASP A 112 18.96 -20.21 -22.42
N ALA A 113 19.62 -19.77 -21.34
CA ALA A 113 19.36 -18.47 -20.74
C ALA A 113 20.58 -17.85 -20.03
N VAL A 114 20.58 -16.52 -19.94
CA VAL A 114 21.59 -15.73 -19.21
C VAL A 114 20.91 -14.89 -18.14
N TRP A 115 21.44 -14.89 -16.92
CA TRP A 115 20.96 -14.07 -15.80
C TRP A 115 22.02 -13.10 -15.29
N PHE A 116 21.73 -11.79 -15.30
CA PHE A 116 22.60 -10.75 -14.75
C PHE A 116 22.23 -10.46 -13.28
N THR A 117 23.21 -10.58 -12.37
CA THR A 117 22.99 -10.27 -10.95
C THR A 117 22.95 -8.77 -10.66
N GLY A 118 22.54 -8.42 -9.44
CA GLY A 118 22.59 -7.03 -8.94
C GLY A 118 24.01 -6.58 -8.57
N GLY A 119 24.18 -5.27 -8.37
CA GLY A 119 25.48 -4.68 -8.01
C GLY A 119 25.67 -3.30 -8.65
N ARG A 120 26.79 -3.10 -9.36
CA ARG A 120 27.09 -1.89 -10.14
C ARG A 120 27.06 -2.18 -11.63
N GLN A 121 26.08 -1.62 -12.33
CA GLN A 121 25.80 -1.90 -13.75
C GLN A 121 26.89 -1.40 -14.70
N TRP A 122 27.62 -0.32 -14.36
CA TRP A 122 28.75 0.16 -15.17
C TRP A 122 29.88 -0.87 -15.29
N ARG A 123 30.07 -1.74 -14.29
CA ARG A 123 31.08 -2.83 -14.35
C ARG A 123 30.81 -3.83 -15.47
N LEU A 124 29.55 -3.99 -15.87
CA LEU A 124 29.19 -4.83 -17.01
C LEU A 124 29.58 -4.16 -18.33
N ILE A 125 29.49 -2.83 -18.40
CA ILE A 125 29.91 -2.07 -19.58
C ILE A 125 31.43 -2.13 -19.74
N ASP A 126 32.18 -1.82 -18.68
CA ASP A 126 33.65 -1.85 -18.72
C ASP A 126 34.18 -3.21 -19.18
N ALA A 127 33.60 -4.29 -18.63
CA ALA A 127 34.02 -5.65 -18.94
C ALA A 127 33.58 -6.14 -20.32
N TYR A 128 32.35 -5.83 -20.76
CA TYR A 128 31.71 -6.57 -21.87
C TYR A 128 31.27 -5.74 -23.07
N ALA A 129 31.03 -4.43 -22.92
CA ALA A 129 30.44 -3.65 -24.01
C ALA A 129 31.42 -3.55 -25.18
N GLY A 130 31.07 -4.01 -26.37
CA GLY A 130 31.94 -4.05 -27.55
C GLY A 130 32.89 -5.24 -27.62
N THR A 131 32.75 -6.26 -26.76
CA THR A 131 33.51 -7.51 -26.85
C THR A 131 32.67 -8.65 -27.44
N GLN A 132 33.30 -9.78 -27.76
CA GLN A 132 32.62 -11.00 -28.17
C GLN A 132 31.59 -11.49 -27.13
N THR A 133 31.76 -11.14 -25.85
CA THR A 133 30.77 -11.45 -24.80
C THR A 133 29.43 -10.75 -25.04
N GLU A 134 29.42 -9.46 -25.42
CA GLU A 134 28.17 -8.75 -25.73
C GLU A 134 27.49 -9.34 -26.99
N ILE A 135 28.29 -9.72 -27.99
CA ILE A 135 27.79 -10.39 -29.19
C ILE A 135 27.13 -11.72 -28.79
N ALA A 136 27.80 -12.54 -27.99
CA ALA A 136 27.28 -13.83 -27.52
C ALA A 136 25.99 -13.68 -26.70
N PHE A 137 25.82 -12.60 -25.92
CA PHE A 137 24.54 -12.30 -25.27
C PHE A 137 23.43 -12.05 -26.28
N ASN A 138 23.67 -11.22 -27.29
CA ASN A 138 22.69 -10.98 -28.35
C ASN A 138 22.34 -12.26 -29.13
N GLU A 139 23.32 -13.15 -29.33
CA GLU A 139 23.09 -14.45 -29.95
C GLU A 139 22.13 -15.33 -29.15
N VAL A 140 22.12 -15.24 -27.81
CA VAL A 140 21.14 -15.94 -26.94
C VAL A 140 19.73 -15.57 -27.34
N LEU A 141 19.45 -14.27 -27.51
CA LEU A 141 18.13 -13.80 -27.94
C LEU A 141 17.84 -14.20 -29.39
N SER A 142 18.83 -14.11 -30.28
CA SER A 142 18.68 -14.43 -31.71
C SER A 142 18.22 -15.87 -31.95
N ARG A 143 18.61 -16.81 -31.07
CA ARG A 143 18.21 -18.23 -31.11
C ARG A 143 16.99 -18.56 -30.23
N GLY A 144 16.31 -17.55 -29.68
CA GLY A 144 15.08 -17.73 -28.91
C GLY A 144 15.28 -17.95 -27.41
N GLY A 145 16.50 -17.82 -26.89
CA GLY A 145 16.80 -17.94 -25.46
C GLY A 145 16.28 -16.77 -24.62
N VAL A 146 16.54 -16.86 -23.31
CA VAL A 146 16.06 -15.88 -22.33
C VAL A 146 17.22 -15.09 -21.74
N ILE A 147 17.11 -13.76 -21.74
CA ILE A 147 17.98 -12.90 -20.93
C ILE A 147 17.18 -12.36 -19.76
N GLY A 148 17.69 -12.54 -18.55
CA GLY A 148 17.09 -12.02 -17.34
C GLY A 148 18.07 -11.20 -16.50
N GLY A 149 17.55 -10.37 -15.61
CA GLY A 149 18.42 -9.70 -14.64
C GLY A 149 17.66 -8.91 -13.58
N SER A 150 18.35 -8.67 -12.46
CA SER A 150 17.77 -8.02 -11.29
C SER A 150 18.61 -6.84 -10.82
N SER A 151 17.96 -5.73 -10.48
CA SER A 151 18.63 -4.49 -10.04
C SER A 151 19.61 -3.98 -11.12
N ALA A 152 20.92 -3.97 -10.90
CA ALA A 152 21.90 -3.63 -11.93
C ALA A 152 21.72 -4.44 -13.23
N GLY A 153 21.43 -5.73 -13.12
CA GLY A 153 21.12 -6.61 -14.25
C GLY A 153 19.80 -6.31 -14.97
N ALA A 154 18.91 -5.51 -14.37
CA ALA A 154 17.74 -4.96 -15.05
C ALA A 154 18.11 -3.70 -15.83
N SER A 155 18.81 -2.75 -15.20
CA SER A 155 19.20 -1.48 -15.83
C SER A 155 20.09 -1.67 -17.07
N ILE A 156 20.98 -2.68 -17.06
CA ILE A 156 21.92 -2.94 -18.16
C ILE A 156 21.22 -3.33 -19.47
N GLN A 157 19.98 -3.83 -19.41
CA GLN A 157 19.26 -4.32 -20.60
C GLN A 157 18.67 -3.20 -21.46
N GLY A 158 18.51 -1.99 -20.92
CA GLY A 158 18.03 -0.83 -21.69
C GLY A 158 19.11 -0.23 -22.59
N SER A 159 18.71 0.54 -23.60
CA SER A 159 19.68 1.34 -24.39
C SER A 159 20.36 2.43 -23.56
N TYR A 160 19.60 3.12 -22.70
CA TYR A 160 20.14 4.14 -21.82
C TYR A 160 20.44 3.58 -20.43
N LEU A 161 21.69 3.70 -19.99
CA LEU A 161 22.15 3.22 -18.70
C LEU A 161 21.87 4.25 -17.59
N VAL A 162 20.76 4.06 -16.91
CA VAL A 162 20.42 4.83 -15.72
C VAL A 162 21.43 4.55 -14.61
N ARG A 163 21.96 5.61 -13.98
CA ARG A 163 22.90 5.55 -12.84
C ARG A 163 24.21 4.82 -13.14
N GLY A 164 24.73 4.93 -14.37
CA GLY A 164 26.01 4.35 -14.79
C GLY A 164 27.25 5.10 -14.28
N ASP A 165 27.16 5.87 -13.19
CA ASP A 165 28.33 6.62 -12.68
C ASP A 165 29.24 5.74 -11.81
N THR A 166 30.56 5.86 -12.03
CA THR A 166 31.57 5.12 -11.28
C THR A 166 31.70 5.57 -9.82
N ASN A 167 31.37 6.82 -9.51
CA ASN A 167 31.51 7.39 -8.16
C ASN A 167 30.30 7.07 -7.27
N SER A 168 29.07 7.19 -7.80
CA SER A 168 27.87 7.03 -6.97
C SER A 168 26.63 6.56 -7.74
N SER A 169 25.81 5.72 -7.09
CA SER A 169 24.50 5.31 -7.63
C SER A 169 23.41 6.38 -7.47
N SER A 170 23.72 7.49 -6.79
CA SER A 170 22.81 8.64 -6.69
C SER A 170 22.84 9.52 -7.93
N ILE A 171 23.93 9.50 -8.71
CA ILE A 171 24.07 10.24 -9.95
C ILE A 171 23.22 9.54 -11.02
N LEU A 172 22.25 10.25 -11.58
CA LEU A 172 21.27 9.68 -12.52
C LEU A 172 21.83 9.53 -13.93
N LEU A 173 22.42 10.63 -14.44
CA LEU A 173 23.13 10.69 -15.70
C LEU A 173 24.63 10.61 -15.39
N GLY A 174 25.19 9.40 -15.49
CA GLY A 174 26.58 9.13 -15.14
C GLY A 174 27.55 9.22 -16.32
N ASN A 175 28.80 8.88 -16.07
CA ASN A 175 29.84 8.76 -17.10
C ASN A 175 29.62 7.57 -18.06
N HIS A 176 28.85 6.54 -17.68
CA HIS A 176 28.36 5.50 -18.58
C HIS A 176 26.87 5.71 -18.86
N GLN A 177 26.52 5.89 -20.13
CA GLN A 177 25.15 6.18 -20.56
C GLN A 177 24.56 5.15 -21.52
N ASN A 178 25.38 4.24 -22.05
CA ASN A 178 24.92 3.15 -22.92
C ASN A 178 24.80 1.85 -22.12
N GLY A 179 23.64 1.18 -22.22
CA GLY A 179 23.48 -0.21 -21.82
C GLY A 179 23.66 -1.17 -23.02
N PHE A 180 23.43 -2.47 -22.82
CA PHE A 180 23.52 -3.46 -23.91
C PHE A 180 22.36 -3.35 -24.92
N GLY A 181 21.31 -2.59 -24.62
CA GLY A 181 20.25 -2.29 -25.59
C GLY A 181 19.41 -3.48 -26.04
N PHE A 182 19.31 -4.55 -25.25
CA PHE A 182 18.40 -5.67 -25.51
C PHE A 182 16.93 -5.19 -25.58
N LEU A 183 16.58 -4.22 -24.74
CA LEU A 183 15.38 -3.40 -24.86
C LEU A 183 15.75 -2.04 -25.44
N ARG A 184 15.44 -1.83 -26.71
CA ARG A 184 15.88 -0.65 -27.48
C ARG A 184 15.08 0.58 -27.11
N ASN A 185 15.74 1.74 -27.10
CA ASN A 185 15.14 3.04 -26.78
C ASN A 185 14.39 3.03 -25.44
N ALA A 186 15.00 2.44 -24.41
CA ALA A 186 14.47 2.38 -23.05
C ALA A 186 15.50 2.83 -22.01
N ALA A 187 15.02 3.46 -20.93
CA ALA A 187 15.77 3.81 -19.74
C ALA A 187 15.14 3.11 -18.52
N ILE A 188 15.87 2.21 -17.88
CA ILE A 188 15.32 1.33 -16.83
C ILE A 188 15.91 1.69 -15.46
N ASP A 189 15.06 2.17 -14.54
CA ASP A 189 15.43 2.37 -13.12
C ASP A 189 14.78 1.30 -12.24
N GLN A 190 15.46 1.00 -11.14
CA GLN A 190 15.19 -0.14 -10.26
C GLN A 190 15.05 0.31 -8.81
N HIS A 191 14.35 -0.50 -8.03
CA HIS A 191 13.96 -0.21 -6.65
C HIS A 191 13.18 1.12 -6.52
N VAL A 192 12.30 1.41 -7.47
CA VAL A 192 11.74 2.77 -7.62
C VAL A 192 10.87 3.20 -6.45
N ILE A 193 10.12 2.26 -5.86
CA ILE A 193 9.26 2.55 -4.72
C ILE A 193 10.04 2.61 -3.40
N PRO A 194 10.82 1.58 -2.99
CA PRO A 194 11.39 1.53 -1.65
C PRO A 194 12.49 2.58 -1.42
N ARG A 195 12.98 3.18 -2.51
CA ARG A 195 13.99 4.25 -2.52
C ARG A 195 13.45 5.62 -2.97
N PHE A 196 12.14 5.78 -3.17
CA PHE A 196 11.49 7.03 -3.63
C PHE A 196 12.03 7.59 -4.96
N ARG A 197 12.41 6.73 -5.90
CA ARG A 197 12.97 7.11 -7.21
C ARG A 197 11.92 7.28 -8.30
N HIS A 198 10.63 7.17 -7.99
CA HIS A 198 9.53 7.33 -8.94
C HIS A 198 9.47 8.70 -9.65
N LEU A 199 10.28 9.68 -9.24
CA LEU A 199 10.42 10.96 -9.95
C LEU A 199 11.76 11.12 -10.67
N ASP A 200 12.71 10.20 -10.48
CA ASP A 200 14.07 10.36 -11.00
C ASP A 200 14.14 10.13 -12.52
N LEU A 201 13.34 9.21 -13.07
CA LEU A 201 13.24 9.03 -14.52
C LEU A 201 12.70 10.26 -15.25
N ILE A 202 11.89 11.10 -14.59
CA ILE A 202 11.45 12.39 -15.15
C ILE A 202 12.66 13.31 -15.38
N LYS A 203 13.62 13.34 -14.45
CA LYS A 203 14.84 14.17 -14.56
C LYS A 203 15.72 13.69 -15.72
N ILE A 204 15.80 12.39 -15.97
CA ILE A 204 16.55 11.81 -17.09
C ILE A 204 15.87 12.13 -18.43
N LEU A 205 14.54 11.98 -18.50
CA LEU A 205 13.79 12.16 -19.74
C LEU A 205 13.55 13.63 -20.11
N THR A 206 13.64 14.55 -19.13
CA THR A 206 13.65 16.00 -19.38
C THR A 206 15.06 16.53 -19.58
N ASP A 207 16.04 16.02 -18.84
CA ASP A 207 17.46 16.41 -18.86
C ASP A 207 17.64 17.94 -18.99
N PRO A 208 17.17 18.72 -17.99
CA PRO A 208 17.23 20.17 -18.06
C PRO A 208 18.66 20.72 -18.17
N ASP A 209 19.64 19.95 -17.68
CA ASP A 209 21.06 20.32 -17.69
C ASP A 209 21.78 19.90 -19.00
N GLY A 210 21.11 19.19 -19.90
CA GLY A 210 21.69 18.72 -21.17
C GLY A 210 22.87 17.73 -21.01
N LYS A 211 22.85 16.88 -19.98
CA LYS A 211 23.92 15.92 -19.67
C LYS A 211 23.83 14.61 -20.44
N MET A 212 22.69 14.33 -21.09
CA MET A 212 22.50 13.13 -21.90
C MET A 212 23.36 13.19 -23.17
N ASN A 213 24.05 12.09 -23.48
CA ASN A 213 24.80 11.96 -24.72
C ASN A 213 23.86 12.11 -25.93
N LYS A 214 24.30 12.86 -26.94
CA LYS A 214 23.58 13.11 -28.21
C LYS A 214 23.27 11.84 -29.01
N SER A 215 23.92 10.70 -28.70
CA SER A 215 23.57 9.39 -29.25
C SER A 215 22.16 8.91 -28.86
N HIS A 216 21.54 9.52 -27.84
CA HIS A 216 20.18 9.21 -27.43
C HIS A 216 19.20 10.32 -27.78
N GLU A 217 18.10 9.94 -28.42
CA GLU A 217 16.97 10.83 -28.62
C GLU A 217 16.02 10.74 -27.42
N ARG A 218 15.96 11.81 -26.61
CA ARG A 218 15.13 11.86 -25.38
C ARG A 218 13.67 11.52 -25.61
N SER A 219 13.06 12.05 -26.67
CA SER A 219 11.67 11.77 -27.07
C SER A 219 11.43 10.31 -27.45
N ALA A 220 12.46 9.64 -27.97
CA ALA A 220 12.42 8.23 -28.34
C ALA A 220 12.54 7.29 -27.12
N LEU A 221 13.12 7.74 -26.01
CA LEU A 221 13.25 6.91 -24.81
C LEU A 221 11.87 6.68 -24.14
N LEU A 222 11.62 5.44 -23.73
CA LEU A 222 10.58 5.10 -22.77
C LEU A 222 11.25 4.84 -21.41
N GLY A 223 10.86 5.57 -20.39
CA GLY A 223 11.31 5.27 -19.04
C GLY A 223 10.51 4.11 -18.45
N ILE A 224 11.19 3.19 -17.79
CA ILE A 224 10.57 2.04 -17.11
C ILE A 224 11.13 1.97 -15.70
N GLY A 225 10.28 2.27 -14.71
CA GLY A 225 10.61 2.17 -13.30
C GLY A 225 10.07 0.89 -12.69
N LEU A 226 10.95 0.05 -12.12
CA LEU A 226 10.58 -1.25 -11.57
C LEU A 226 10.63 -1.27 -10.03
N ASP A 227 9.54 -1.67 -9.38
CA ASP A 227 9.51 -1.92 -7.93
C ASP A 227 10.29 -3.21 -7.55
N GLU A 228 10.73 -3.30 -6.30
CA GLU A 228 11.30 -4.52 -5.74
C GLU A 228 10.27 -5.68 -5.77
N GLY A 229 10.76 -6.89 -6.09
CA GLY A 229 9.93 -8.10 -6.26
C GLY A 229 8.96 -8.04 -7.45
N THR A 230 9.15 -7.07 -8.35
CA THR A 230 8.31 -6.83 -9.53
C THR A 230 9.19 -6.71 -10.76
N GLY A 231 8.69 -7.12 -11.90
CA GLY A 231 9.42 -7.04 -13.16
C GLY A 231 8.51 -7.04 -14.37
N ILE A 232 9.13 -7.09 -15.54
CA ILE A 232 8.44 -7.29 -16.80
C ILE A 232 9.05 -8.47 -17.57
N VAL A 233 8.19 -9.22 -18.26
CA VAL A 233 8.59 -10.15 -19.31
C VAL A 233 8.36 -9.47 -20.65
N VAL A 234 9.39 -9.37 -21.50
CA VAL A 234 9.30 -8.75 -22.83
C VAL A 234 9.44 -9.80 -23.92
N ARG A 235 8.50 -9.83 -24.85
CA ARG A 235 8.58 -10.63 -26.09
C ARG A 235 8.21 -9.72 -27.25
N GLN A 236 9.11 -9.58 -28.22
CA GLN A 236 8.96 -8.59 -29.29
C GLN A 236 8.64 -7.22 -28.68
N ASP A 237 7.53 -6.59 -29.08
CA ASP A 237 7.15 -5.26 -28.63
C ASP A 237 6.17 -5.27 -27.45
N GLU A 238 5.83 -6.43 -26.88
CA GLU A 238 4.93 -6.52 -25.73
C GLU A 238 5.68 -6.79 -24.44
N CYS A 239 5.28 -6.10 -23.37
CA CYS A 239 5.70 -6.44 -22.02
C CYS A 239 4.51 -6.80 -21.12
N GLU A 240 4.69 -7.82 -20.28
CA GLU A 240 3.76 -8.24 -19.23
C GLU A 240 4.39 -8.01 -17.86
N VAL A 241 3.64 -7.39 -16.95
CA VAL A 241 4.09 -7.16 -15.57
C VAL A 241 3.95 -8.43 -14.75
N ILE A 242 5.06 -8.85 -14.15
CA ILE A 242 5.17 -10.04 -13.29
C ILE A 242 5.67 -9.66 -11.88
N GLY A 243 5.62 -10.62 -10.96
CA GLY A 243 6.10 -10.47 -9.59
C GLY A 243 4.96 -10.38 -8.58
N LYS A 244 5.22 -9.75 -7.43
CA LYS A 244 4.27 -9.67 -6.33
C LYS A 244 2.93 -9.01 -6.74
N PRO A 245 1.79 -9.43 -6.17
CA PRO A 245 0.48 -8.88 -6.52
C PRO A 245 0.33 -7.37 -6.31
N ASP A 246 1.03 -6.80 -5.33
CA ASP A 246 1.02 -5.36 -5.01
C ASP A 246 2.17 -4.57 -5.67
N GLY A 247 2.89 -5.22 -6.59
CA GLY A 247 4.01 -4.67 -7.33
C GLY A 247 3.57 -3.74 -8.45
N VAL A 248 4.38 -2.71 -8.69
CA VAL A 248 4.12 -1.71 -9.73
C VAL A 248 5.31 -1.53 -10.66
N VAL A 249 4.99 -1.38 -11.94
CA VAL A 249 5.90 -0.90 -12.99
C VAL A 249 5.41 0.48 -13.43
N LEU A 250 6.31 1.45 -13.51
CA LEU A 250 6.00 2.83 -13.88
C LEU A 250 6.49 3.10 -15.29
N ILE A 251 5.58 3.47 -16.19
CA ILE A 251 5.91 3.82 -17.57
C ILE A 251 5.95 5.34 -17.71
N TYR A 252 7.06 5.87 -18.22
CA TYR A 252 7.30 7.29 -18.42
C TYR A 252 7.35 7.55 -19.92
N ASN A 253 6.29 8.13 -20.46
CA ASN A 253 6.20 8.50 -21.87
C ASN A 253 6.41 10.02 -22.02
N PRO A 254 7.64 10.49 -22.32
CA PRO A 254 7.90 11.93 -22.45
C PRO A 254 7.13 12.59 -23.60
N LYS A 255 6.62 11.82 -24.57
CA LYS A 255 5.79 12.34 -25.66
C LYS A 255 4.41 12.82 -25.20
N GLU A 256 3.95 12.42 -24.01
CA GLU A 256 2.66 12.84 -23.44
C GLU A 256 2.79 14.04 -22.50
N TRP A 257 4.00 14.48 -22.19
CA TRP A 257 4.22 15.55 -21.20
C TRP A 257 4.15 16.93 -21.84
N LYS A 258 3.43 17.82 -21.18
CA LYS A 258 3.48 19.27 -21.41
C LYS A 258 4.39 19.92 -20.36
N PRO A 259 4.89 21.15 -20.59
CA PRO A 259 5.73 21.86 -19.62
C PRO A 259 5.12 21.93 -18.21
N ASP A 260 3.80 22.10 -18.11
CA ASP A 260 3.02 22.24 -16.89
C ASP A 260 2.49 20.92 -16.32
N THR A 261 2.71 19.77 -16.98
CA THR A 261 2.24 18.48 -16.48
C THR A 261 2.83 18.21 -15.09
N PRO A 262 2.01 18.04 -14.04
CA PRO A 262 2.48 17.76 -12.69
C PRO A 262 3.27 16.45 -12.63
N SER A 263 4.31 16.37 -11.79
CA SER A 263 5.20 15.19 -11.74
C SER A 263 4.47 13.86 -11.44
N HIS A 264 3.33 13.90 -10.74
CA HIS A 264 2.51 12.71 -10.45
C HIS A 264 1.70 12.19 -11.66
N GLN A 265 1.57 13.01 -12.71
CA GLN A 265 0.89 12.64 -13.96
C GLN A 265 1.90 12.28 -15.06
N ARG A 266 3.21 12.34 -14.77
CA ARG A 266 4.27 12.03 -15.74
C ARG A 266 4.61 10.54 -15.82
N TYR A 267 3.91 9.68 -15.10
CA TYR A 267 4.07 8.24 -15.21
C TYR A 267 2.71 7.53 -15.17
N GLN A 268 2.63 6.44 -15.91
CA GLN A 268 1.50 5.52 -15.91
C GLN A 268 1.87 4.27 -15.12
N PRO A 269 1.21 3.97 -13.99
CA PRO A 269 1.42 2.72 -13.28
C PRO A 269 0.80 1.54 -14.04
N LEU A 270 1.54 0.43 -14.09
CA LEU A 270 1.11 -0.88 -14.56
C LEU A 270 1.29 -1.88 -13.41
N TRP A 271 0.23 -2.63 -13.14
CA TRP A 271 0.16 -3.58 -12.03
C TRP A 271 0.37 -5.01 -12.51
N HIS A 272 0.54 -5.95 -11.58
CA HIS A 272 0.65 -7.38 -11.88
C HIS A 272 -0.40 -7.83 -12.92
N GLY A 273 0.06 -8.55 -13.94
CA GLY A 273 -0.76 -9.05 -15.05
C GLY A 273 -1.17 -8.02 -16.10
N ALA A 274 -0.73 -6.75 -15.97
CA ALA A 274 -0.87 -5.75 -17.02
C ALA A 274 -0.05 -6.15 -18.24
N LYS A 275 -0.58 -5.87 -19.43
CA LYS A 275 0.15 -5.96 -20.71
C LYS A 275 0.22 -4.60 -21.37
N TYR A 276 1.38 -4.28 -21.93
CA TYR A 276 1.66 -3.00 -22.56
C TYR A 276 2.45 -3.21 -23.85
N ASN A 277 2.06 -2.50 -24.90
CA ASN A 277 2.80 -2.48 -26.16
C ASN A 277 3.83 -1.35 -26.11
N LEU A 278 5.12 -1.71 -26.12
CA LEU A 278 6.27 -0.81 -26.01
C LEU A 278 6.39 0.12 -27.21
N LYS A 279 6.06 -0.40 -28.40
CA LYS A 279 6.21 0.33 -29.68
C LYS A 279 5.12 1.36 -29.87
N SER A 280 3.85 0.96 -29.70
CA SER A 280 2.69 1.85 -29.79
C SER A 280 2.45 2.65 -28.51
N ARG A 281 3.17 2.34 -27.42
CA ARG A 281 3.08 2.98 -26.10
C ARG A 281 1.68 2.95 -25.46
N HIS A 282 0.97 1.84 -25.58
CA HIS A 282 -0.40 1.70 -25.06
C HIS A 282 -0.61 0.46 -24.19
N ILE A 283 -1.52 0.59 -23.22
CA ILE A 283 -1.96 -0.52 -22.37
C ILE A 283 -2.85 -1.44 -23.21
N LEU A 284 -2.42 -2.69 -23.37
CA LEU A 284 -3.19 -3.75 -24.04
C LEU A 284 -4.16 -4.42 -23.08
N LYS A 285 -3.72 -4.61 -21.83
CA LYS A 285 -4.53 -5.17 -20.75
C LYS A 285 -4.20 -4.44 -19.46
N PRO A 286 -5.17 -3.81 -18.78
CA PRO A 286 -4.91 -3.25 -17.47
C PRO A 286 -4.60 -4.37 -16.48
N GLY A 287 -3.57 -4.18 -15.67
CA GLY A 287 -3.35 -4.99 -14.47
C GLY A 287 -4.36 -4.58 -13.40
N LYS A 288 -4.49 -5.39 -12.36
CA LYS A 288 -5.34 -5.03 -11.22
C LYS A 288 -4.50 -4.25 -10.21
N PRO A 289 -4.79 -2.97 -9.93
CA PRO A 289 -4.19 -2.32 -8.77
C PRO A 289 -4.48 -3.15 -7.53
N PRO A 290 -3.55 -3.25 -6.57
CA PRO A 290 -3.80 -3.80 -5.25
C PRO A 290 -4.71 -2.82 -4.52
N LEU A 291 -5.99 -2.81 -4.87
CA LEU A 291 -6.98 -2.01 -4.20
C LEU A 291 -8.25 -2.80 -3.99
N PRO A 292 -8.81 -2.76 -2.76
CA PRO A 292 -10.03 -3.48 -2.45
C PRO A 292 -11.19 -2.66 -3.00
N LYS A 293 -11.87 -3.20 -4.00
CA LYS A 293 -13.30 -2.92 -4.13
C LYS A 293 -13.97 -3.62 -2.96
N SER A 294 -14.40 -2.86 -1.96
CA SER A 294 -15.19 -3.43 -0.87
C SER A 294 -16.55 -3.89 -1.38
N ALA A 295 -17.03 -5.00 -0.82
CA ALA A 295 -18.38 -5.50 -1.05
C ALA A 295 -19.44 -4.81 -0.15
N HIS A 296 -19.03 -4.05 0.88
CA HIS A 296 -19.93 -3.54 1.91
C HIS A 296 -19.54 -2.12 2.37
N ARG A 297 -20.51 -1.21 2.50
CA ARG A 297 -20.29 0.14 3.05
C ARG A 297 -20.67 0.17 4.54
N PRO A 298 -19.74 0.45 5.46
CA PRO A 298 -20.08 0.49 6.88
C PRO A 298 -20.92 1.73 7.21
N GLU A 299 -22.10 1.55 7.79
CA GLU A 299 -22.95 2.68 8.18
C GLU A 299 -22.39 3.40 9.42
N GLY A 300 -22.47 4.72 9.43
CA GLY A 300 -21.85 5.56 10.46
C GLY A 300 -20.34 5.79 10.29
N PHE A 301 -19.71 5.12 9.33
CA PHE A 301 -18.28 5.26 9.02
C PHE A 301 -18.09 5.48 7.52
N TYR A 302 -16.94 6.06 7.14
CA TYR A 302 -16.55 6.25 5.76
C TYR A 302 -16.13 4.90 5.15
N LYS A 303 -15.26 4.17 5.86
CA LYS A 303 -14.71 2.84 5.52
C LYS A 303 -14.41 2.03 6.78
N ASP A 304 -14.09 0.75 6.63
CA ASP A 304 -13.83 -0.13 7.77
C ASP A 304 -12.46 0.13 8.39
N ILE A 305 -11.40 0.17 7.58
CA ILE A 305 -10.02 0.19 8.09
C ILE A 305 -9.20 1.36 7.52
N PHE A 306 -8.41 2.02 8.35
CA PHE A 306 -7.29 2.82 7.90
C PHE A 306 -5.97 2.13 8.27
N MET A 307 -5.22 1.67 7.28
CA MET A 307 -3.91 1.02 7.47
C MET A 307 -2.80 2.07 7.52
N ASN A 308 -2.22 2.25 8.70
CA ASN A 308 -1.04 3.07 8.90
C ASN A 308 0.24 2.22 8.82
N GLY A 309 0.83 2.19 7.63
CA GLY A 309 2.17 1.65 7.35
C GLY A 309 3.22 2.76 7.14
N GLY A 310 2.99 3.95 7.71
CA GLY A 310 3.73 5.18 7.45
C GLY A 310 5.21 5.21 7.87
N VAL A 311 5.73 6.40 8.15
CA VAL A 311 7.16 6.63 8.37
C VAL A 311 7.69 5.77 9.53
N ASN A 312 8.82 5.10 9.30
CA ASN A 312 9.46 4.15 10.24
C ASN A 312 8.69 2.84 10.51
N LEU A 313 7.58 2.60 9.82
CA LEU A 313 6.90 1.31 9.85
C LEU A 313 7.26 0.48 8.62
N SER A 314 6.96 -0.82 8.70
CA SER A 314 6.97 -1.70 7.56
C SER A 314 5.87 -1.27 6.60
N SER A 315 6.24 -0.52 5.56
CA SER A 315 5.32 -0.12 4.50
C SER A 315 4.74 -1.37 3.83
N ARG A 316 3.41 -1.42 3.78
CA ARG A 316 2.61 -2.43 3.07
C ARG A 316 1.56 -1.70 2.26
N ARG A 317 1.27 -2.22 1.06
CA ARG A 317 0.28 -1.62 0.14
C ARG A 317 -0.98 -2.44 0.01
N SER A 318 -0.96 -3.64 0.54
CA SER A 318 -2.08 -4.54 0.70
C SER A 318 -2.27 -4.89 2.17
N LEU A 319 -3.48 -5.32 2.49
CA LEU A 319 -3.83 -5.83 3.81
C LEU A 319 -4.62 -7.13 3.61
N PRO A 320 -3.93 -8.28 3.48
CA PRO A 320 -4.56 -9.54 3.06
C PRO A 320 -5.78 -9.94 3.89
N ALA A 321 -5.71 -9.77 5.21
CA ALA A 321 -6.83 -10.04 6.10
C ALA A 321 -8.05 -9.13 5.84
N ALA A 322 -7.82 -7.85 5.49
CA ALA A 322 -8.91 -6.96 5.13
C ALA A 322 -9.53 -7.33 3.77
N GLU A 323 -8.68 -7.69 2.80
CA GLU A 323 -9.11 -8.09 1.46
C GLU A 323 -9.94 -9.38 1.49
N SER A 324 -9.43 -10.40 2.18
CA SER A 324 -10.09 -11.69 2.34
C SER A 324 -11.41 -11.57 3.13
N ALA A 325 -11.44 -10.75 4.19
CA ALA A 325 -12.65 -10.49 4.96
C ALA A 325 -13.66 -9.54 4.27
N GLY A 326 -13.32 -8.95 3.12
CA GLY A 326 -14.17 -8.02 2.38
C GLY A 326 -14.26 -6.60 2.93
N PHE A 327 -13.35 -6.23 3.85
CA PHE A 327 -13.33 -4.91 4.48
C PHE A 327 -12.87 -3.80 3.53
N SER A 328 -13.57 -2.67 3.56
CA SER A 328 -13.14 -1.45 2.89
C SER A 328 -11.97 -0.83 3.65
N TYR A 329 -10.92 -0.40 2.97
CA TYR A 329 -9.83 0.31 3.64
C TYR A 329 -9.17 1.40 2.83
N GLU A 330 -8.53 2.31 3.57
CA GLU A 330 -7.51 3.21 3.06
C GLU A 330 -6.17 2.97 3.73
N LEU A 331 -5.12 3.56 3.20
CA LEU A 331 -3.78 3.35 3.73
C LEU A 331 -2.91 4.60 3.61
N TYR A 332 -1.95 4.70 4.52
CA TYR A 332 -0.73 5.47 4.33
C TYR A 332 0.46 4.52 4.42
N ALA A 333 1.19 4.35 3.33
CA ALA A 333 2.34 3.46 3.17
C ALA A 333 3.58 4.20 2.65
N GLY A 334 3.56 5.54 2.70
CA GLY A 334 4.71 6.38 2.36
C GLY A 334 5.74 6.47 3.50
N ARG A 335 6.89 7.09 3.22
CA ARG A 335 7.88 7.47 4.26
C ARG A 335 8.12 8.97 4.34
N ASP A 336 7.26 9.77 3.72
CA ASP A 336 7.27 11.22 3.83
C ASP A 336 6.63 11.63 5.17
N ALA A 337 7.42 12.26 6.03
CA ALA A 337 6.93 12.66 7.35
C ALA A 337 5.93 13.81 7.27
N ASP A 338 6.09 14.72 6.32
CA ASP A 338 5.23 15.90 6.17
C ASP A 338 3.88 15.45 5.62
N LYS A 339 3.89 14.57 4.61
CA LYS A 339 2.64 13.97 4.11
C LYS A 339 1.92 13.15 5.17
N GLN A 340 2.64 12.41 6.03
CA GLN A 340 2.03 11.71 7.15
C GLN A 340 1.32 12.67 8.10
N ARG A 341 1.96 13.79 8.44
CA ARG A 341 1.37 14.81 9.33
C ARG A 341 0.17 15.47 8.68
N GLU A 342 0.28 15.84 7.41
CA GLU A 342 -0.83 16.39 6.62
C GLU A 342 -2.06 15.46 6.63
N LEU A 343 -1.87 14.16 6.35
CA LEU A 343 -2.97 13.20 6.31
C LEU A 343 -3.61 12.95 7.68
N ILE A 344 -2.80 12.84 8.74
CA ILE A 344 -3.30 12.44 10.07
C ILE A 344 -3.76 13.64 10.89
N ALA A 345 -3.03 14.75 10.87
CA ALA A 345 -3.35 15.93 11.68
C ALA A 345 -4.27 16.92 10.97
N GLY A 346 -4.33 16.89 9.64
CA GLY A 346 -5.16 17.77 8.82
C GLY A 346 -4.37 18.67 7.88
N ASN A 347 -5.10 19.28 6.94
CA ASN A 347 -4.60 20.21 5.94
C ASN A 347 -5.69 21.23 5.57
N ASP A 348 -5.39 22.12 4.62
CA ASP A 348 -6.29 23.21 4.21
C ASP A 348 -7.66 22.76 3.69
N PHE A 349 -7.79 21.51 3.22
CA PHE A 349 -9.04 20.95 2.71
C PHE A 349 -9.74 20.02 3.72
N ASP A 350 -9.03 19.49 4.70
CA ASP A 350 -9.54 18.61 5.74
C ASP A 350 -8.90 18.94 7.10
N ASN A 351 -9.53 19.83 7.85
CA ASN A 351 -8.94 20.42 9.05
C ASN A 351 -8.73 19.43 10.20
N ASN A 352 -9.39 18.26 10.18
CA ASN A 352 -9.27 17.23 11.23
C ASN A 352 -8.43 16.02 10.82
N GLY A 353 -7.94 16.03 9.59
CA GLY A 353 -7.28 14.88 8.99
C GLY A 353 -8.24 13.74 8.69
N VAL A 354 -7.69 12.74 8.01
CA VAL A 354 -8.45 11.66 7.39
C VAL A 354 -9.24 10.80 8.38
N LEU A 355 -8.83 10.76 9.65
CA LEU A 355 -9.36 9.84 10.64
C LEU A 355 -10.66 10.31 11.31
N LEU A 356 -10.93 11.62 11.31
CA LEU A 356 -12.01 12.21 12.11
C LEU A 356 -12.99 13.00 11.25
N TYR A 357 -14.28 12.81 11.50
CA TYR A 357 -15.32 13.68 11.01
C TYR A 357 -15.23 15.10 11.62
N PRO A 358 -15.94 16.09 11.06
CA PRO A 358 -15.96 17.46 11.58
C PRO A 358 -16.26 17.57 13.08
N ASP A 359 -17.14 16.70 13.60
CA ASP A 359 -17.53 16.63 15.01
C ASP A 359 -16.58 15.79 15.88
N GLY A 360 -15.47 15.31 15.31
CA GLY A 360 -14.49 14.47 15.97
C GLY A 360 -14.86 12.99 16.09
N GLN A 361 -15.98 12.52 15.53
CA GLN A 361 -16.29 11.09 15.47
C GLN A 361 -15.37 10.37 14.48
N PRO A 362 -15.08 9.07 14.68
CA PRO A 362 -14.19 8.31 13.80
C PRO A 362 -14.76 8.13 12.38
N ARG A 363 -13.96 8.38 11.34
CA ARG A 363 -14.30 8.04 9.94
C ARG A 363 -14.11 6.56 9.62
N PHE A 364 -13.26 5.86 10.36
CA PHE A 364 -12.98 4.44 10.15
C PHE A 364 -13.40 3.64 11.37
N ARG A 365 -13.81 2.38 11.18
CA ARG A 365 -14.11 1.48 12.30
C ARG A 365 -12.84 1.06 13.05
N LEU A 366 -11.74 0.88 12.30
CA LEU A 366 -10.47 0.39 12.79
C LEU A 366 -9.30 1.18 12.20
N ILE A 367 -8.32 1.51 13.04
CA ILE A 367 -6.97 1.83 12.56
C ILE A 367 -6.10 0.60 12.77
N TYR A 368 -5.44 0.15 11.71
CA TYR A 368 -4.44 -0.89 11.78
C TYR A 368 -3.04 -0.30 11.61
N VAL A 369 -2.14 -0.53 12.57
CA VAL A 369 -0.76 -0.01 12.55
C VAL A 369 0.25 -1.14 12.35
N ASN A 370 1.06 -1.04 11.30
CA ASN A 370 2.05 -2.06 10.98
C ASN A 370 3.20 -2.11 12.00
N GLY A 371 3.96 -3.20 11.98
CA GLY A 371 5.23 -3.30 12.70
C GLY A 371 6.33 -2.37 12.17
N GLY A 372 7.50 -2.35 12.81
CA GLY A 372 8.60 -1.43 12.49
C GLY A 372 9.20 -0.73 13.72
N GLY A 373 9.32 0.60 13.71
CA GLY A 373 9.91 1.40 14.78
C GLY A 373 8.92 2.30 15.51
N ALA A 374 8.28 1.77 16.56
CA ALA A 374 7.17 2.45 17.27
C ALA A 374 7.51 3.86 17.78
N THR A 375 8.67 4.02 18.43
CA THR A 375 9.09 5.33 18.97
C THR A 375 9.35 6.34 17.86
N ALA A 376 10.02 5.91 16.79
CA ALA A 376 10.36 6.80 15.69
C ALA A 376 9.09 7.22 14.93
N HIS A 377 8.20 6.27 14.63
CA HIS A 377 6.89 6.55 14.03
C HIS A 377 6.05 7.49 14.90
N GLY A 378 5.96 7.20 16.20
CA GLY A 378 5.23 8.03 17.15
C GLY A 378 5.75 9.47 17.26
N LYS A 379 7.06 9.67 17.11
CA LYS A 379 7.68 11.01 17.09
C LYS A 379 7.39 11.76 15.79
N THR A 380 7.37 11.09 14.63
CA THR A 380 7.08 11.77 13.35
C THR A 380 5.63 12.22 13.20
N LEU A 381 4.71 11.68 14.00
CA LEU A 381 3.33 12.19 14.11
C LEU A 381 3.22 13.51 14.89
N GLU A 382 4.28 13.88 15.61
CA GLU A 382 4.29 15.01 16.56
C GLU A 382 3.13 14.93 17.58
N LEU A 383 2.87 16.02 18.31
CA LEU A 383 1.75 16.03 19.27
C LEU A 383 0.38 16.03 18.56
N ALA A 384 0.26 16.76 17.45
CA ALA A 384 -1.01 16.92 16.72
C ALA A 384 -1.53 15.58 16.20
N GLY A 385 -0.72 14.82 15.45
CA GLY A 385 -1.15 13.52 14.92
C GLY A 385 -1.44 12.50 16.03
N ARG A 386 -0.66 12.51 17.13
CA ARG A 386 -0.94 11.66 18.29
C ARG A 386 -2.26 12.03 18.99
N LYS A 387 -2.64 13.31 19.02
CA LYS A 387 -3.94 13.75 19.57
C LYS A 387 -5.09 13.20 18.72
N VAL A 388 -4.99 13.28 17.39
CA VAL A 388 -6.00 12.73 16.48
C VAL A 388 -6.20 11.24 16.71
N LEU A 389 -5.12 10.45 16.77
CA LEU A 389 -5.22 9.00 17.02
C LEU A 389 -5.85 8.67 18.38
N ARG A 390 -5.55 9.44 19.43
CA ARG A 390 -6.19 9.30 20.75
C ARG A 390 -7.66 9.65 20.71
N GLN A 391 -8.02 10.73 20.02
CA GLN A 391 -9.40 11.16 19.86
C GLN A 391 -10.22 10.15 19.09
N PHE A 392 -9.68 9.62 17.99
CA PHE A 392 -10.28 8.53 17.22
C PHE A 392 -10.64 7.35 18.13
N TYR A 393 -9.70 6.90 18.97
CA TYR A 393 -9.92 5.82 19.93
C TYR A 393 -10.99 6.16 20.97
N ASN A 394 -10.85 7.30 21.63
CA ASN A 394 -11.74 7.74 22.71
C ASN A 394 -13.17 7.97 22.21
N ASN A 395 -13.34 8.32 20.94
CA ASN A 395 -14.63 8.58 20.32
C ASN A 395 -15.23 7.34 19.63
N GLY A 396 -14.68 6.15 19.89
CA GLY A 396 -15.29 4.87 19.51
C GLY A 396 -14.60 4.13 18.38
N GLY A 397 -13.57 4.69 17.75
CA GLY A 397 -12.79 3.98 16.73
C GLY A 397 -11.89 2.92 17.35
N SER A 398 -11.88 1.71 16.81
CA SER A 398 -11.03 0.62 17.32
C SER A 398 -9.59 0.73 16.81
N TYR A 399 -8.65 0.16 17.57
CA TYR A 399 -7.23 0.14 17.23
C TYR A 399 -6.74 -1.29 17.15
N SER A 400 -5.92 -1.60 16.15
CA SER A 400 -5.09 -2.80 16.19
C SER A 400 -3.69 -2.50 15.67
N GLY A 401 -2.70 -3.20 16.19
CA GLY A 401 -1.35 -3.07 15.65
C GLY A 401 -0.49 -4.29 15.91
N SER A 402 0.40 -4.58 14.98
CA SER A 402 1.37 -5.66 15.09
C SER A 402 2.75 -5.15 15.48
N CYS A 403 3.46 -5.86 16.36
CA CYS A 403 4.80 -5.55 16.82
C CYS A 403 4.95 -4.08 17.25
N ALA A 404 5.53 -3.21 16.41
CA ALA A 404 5.64 -1.78 16.67
C ALA A 404 4.29 -1.06 16.80
N GLY A 405 3.29 -1.43 16.00
CA GLY A 405 1.94 -0.93 16.15
C GLY A 405 1.35 -1.33 17.51
N SER A 406 1.63 -2.54 17.98
CA SER A 406 1.22 -2.96 19.32
C SER A 406 1.92 -2.15 20.41
N PHE A 407 3.22 -1.89 20.29
CA PHE A 407 3.94 -1.01 21.22
C PHE A 407 3.37 0.41 21.24
N LEU A 408 3.05 0.97 20.07
CA LEU A 408 2.62 2.36 19.91
C LEU A 408 1.35 2.69 20.72
N SER A 409 0.45 1.72 20.90
CA SER A 409 -0.77 1.89 21.70
C SER A 409 -0.48 2.09 23.19
N GLY A 410 0.58 1.43 23.69
CA GLY A 410 0.91 1.30 25.11
C GLY A 410 1.54 2.52 25.75
N ARG A 411 1.93 2.35 27.03
CA ARG A 411 2.60 3.38 27.84
C ARG A 411 4.12 3.32 27.75
N ASN A 412 4.67 2.12 27.87
CA ASN A 412 6.11 1.84 27.85
C ASN A 412 6.37 0.37 27.42
N THR A 413 7.64 0.04 27.21
CA THR A 413 8.14 -1.26 26.71
C THR A 413 8.88 -2.09 27.76
N ASN A 414 8.84 -1.64 29.02
CA ASN A 414 9.51 -2.25 30.18
C ASN A 414 8.76 -1.86 31.47
N THR A 415 9.35 -2.10 32.64
CA THR A 415 8.75 -1.81 33.95
C THR A 415 8.83 -0.34 34.38
N ASN A 416 9.38 0.56 33.56
CA ASN A 416 9.53 1.98 33.91
C ASN A 416 8.16 2.69 34.01
N SER A 417 7.97 3.44 35.09
CA SER A 417 6.73 4.19 35.35
C SER A 417 6.56 5.41 34.43
N MET A 418 7.63 6.04 33.95
CA MET A 418 7.51 7.19 33.05
C MET A 418 6.91 6.79 31.71
N ARG A 419 5.97 7.59 31.19
CA ARG A 419 5.36 7.35 29.88
C ARG A 419 6.37 7.66 28.79
N ARG A 420 6.48 6.78 27.80
CA ARG A 420 7.39 6.99 26.67
C ARG A 420 6.86 8.07 25.74
N LEU A 421 7.69 9.07 25.45
CA LEU A 421 7.39 10.10 24.47
C LEU A 421 7.28 9.48 23.07
N GLY A 422 6.26 9.89 22.31
CA GLY A 422 5.92 9.33 21.00
C GLY A 422 4.81 8.27 21.04
N TYR A 423 4.48 7.70 22.20
CA TYR A 423 3.43 6.67 22.27
C TYR A 423 2.03 7.29 22.44
N LEU A 424 0.99 6.53 22.11
CA LEU A 424 -0.39 6.98 22.15
C LEU A 424 -0.99 6.93 23.55
N HIS A 425 -0.56 5.99 24.40
CA HIS A 425 -1.07 5.83 25.77
C HIS A 425 -2.58 5.55 25.82
N ILE A 426 -3.13 4.97 24.75
CA ILE A 426 -4.54 4.53 24.68
C ILE A 426 -4.73 3.17 25.38
N PHE A 427 -3.69 2.34 25.40
CA PHE A 427 -3.56 1.22 26.31
C PHE A 427 -2.81 1.69 27.57
N PRO A 428 -3.45 1.67 28.76
CA PRO A 428 -2.94 2.40 29.93
C PRO A 428 -1.77 1.71 30.64
N TYR A 429 -1.46 0.47 30.25
CA TYR A 429 -0.44 -0.36 30.89
C TYR A 429 0.89 -0.37 30.12
N ASN A 430 1.94 -0.78 30.82
CA ASN A 430 3.20 -1.12 30.18
C ASN A 430 3.10 -2.48 29.49
N THR A 431 3.86 -2.65 28.43
CA THR A 431 4.05 -3.93 27.74
C THR A 431 5.52 -4.29 27.79
N LEU A 432 5.87 -5.57 27.72
CA LEU A 432 7.27 -5.99 27.81
C LEU A 432 7.81 -6.31 26.42
N THR A 433 9.06 -5.94 26.15
CA THR A 433 9.78 -6.43 24.96
C THR A 433 10.11 -7.92 25.11
N SER A 434 9.89 -8.72 24.07
CA SER A 434 10.22 -10.16 24.09
C SER A 434 11.73 -10.42 24.15
N GLY A 435 12.52 -9.64 23.40
CA GLY A 435 13.96 -9.87 23.19
C GLY A 435 14.28 -10.91 22.11
N ILE A 436 13.25 -11.52 21.51
CA ILE A 436 13.38 -12.58 20.49
C ILE A 436 13.51 -11.92 19.11
N LYS A 437 14.48 -12.33 18.30
CA LYS A 437 14.75 -11.69 17.00
C LYS A 437 14.71 -12.70 15.86
N LYS A 438 13.98 -12.36 14.79
CA LYS A 438 13.93 -13.10 13.52
C LYS A 438 13.59 -14.59 13.69
N THR A 439 12.65 -14.89 14.58
CA THR A 439 12.24 -16.27 14.91
C THR A 439 10.85 -16.54 14.38
N ARG A 440 10.53 -17.80 14.06
CA ARG A 440 9.16 -18.24 13.81
C ARG A 440 8.71 -19.09 14.99
N LEU A 441 7.53 -18.79 15.51
CA LEU A 441 7.01 -19.41 16.74
C LEU A 441 5.50 -19.66 16.63
N GLY A 442 5.00 -20.54 17.49
CA GLY A 442 3.59 -20.91 17.56
C GLY A 442 2.79 -19.95 18.45
N HIS A 443 1.48 -19.87 18.20
CA HIS A 443 0.51 -19.21 19.07
C HIS A 443 -0.58 -20.21 19.44
N VAL A 444 -0.87 -20.33 20.73
CA VAL A 444 -2.01 -21.12 21.24
C VAL A 444 -3.20 -20.19 21.43
N ILE A 445 -4.37 -20.60 20.97
CA ILE A 445 -5.64 -19.90 21.14
C ILE A 445 -6.37 -20.51 22.35
N PRO A 446 -6.55 -19.78 23.47
CA PRO A 446 -7.31 -20.29 24.60
C PRO A 446 -8.75 -20.66 24.19
N HIS A 447 -9.34 -21.69 24.81
CA HIS A 447 -10.70 -22.16 24.49
C HIS A 447 -11.79 -21.11 24.76
N GLU A 448 -11.52 -20.18 25.66
CA GLU A 448 -12.37 -19.03 25.96
C GLU A 448 -12.07 -17.80 25.11
N SER A 449 -11.11 -17.89 24.18
CA SER A 449 -10.70 -16.76 23.34
C SER A 449 -11.86 -16.25 22.50
N PRO A 450 -12.16 -14.94 22.53
CA PRO A 450 -13.14 -14.32 21.65
C PRO A 450 -12.86 -14.51 20.15
N LEU A 451 -11.62 -14.85 19.77
CA LEU A 451 -11.27 -15.13 18.37
C LEU A 451 -12.02 -16.35 17.82
N LEU A 452 -12.39 -17.31 18.68
CA LEU A 452 -13.10 -18.53 18.28
C LEU A 452 -14.53 -18.30 17.80
N LYS A 453 -15.08 -17.09 17.99
CA LYS A 453 -16.33 -16.68 17.35
C LYS A 453 -16.18 -16.55 15.82
N TYR A 454 -14.96 -16.32 15.33
CA TYR A 454 -14.70 -15.98 13.93
C TYR A 454 -13.97 -17.09 13.16
N ASP A 455 -13.20 -17.93 13.83
CA ASP A 455 -12.44 -19.04 13.21
C ASP A 455 -12.07 -20.07 14.28
N ASP A 456 -12.09 -21.36 13.95
CA ASP A 456 -11.73 -22.46 14.86
C ASP A 456 -10.26 -22.89 14.75
N PHE A 457 -9.51 -22.29 13.82
CA PHE A 457 -8.09 -22.54 13.57
C PHE A 457 -7.79 -24.04 13.41
N GLY A 458 -8.54 -24.69 12.52
CA GLY A 458 -8.35 -26.11 12.22
C GLY A 458 -8.79 -27.07 13.34
N GLY A 459 -9.38 -26.53 14.42
CA GLY A 459 -9.89 -27.29 15.57
C GLY A 459 -8.82 -27.71 16.59
N ASP A 460 -7.53 -27.45 16.31
CA ASP A 460 -6.43 -27.70 17.25
C ASP A 460 -6.10 -26.47 18.12
N TYR A 461 -6.73 -25.33 17.81
CA TYR A 461 -6.55 -24.05 18.50
C TYR A 461 -5.09 -23.57 18.50
N TYR A 462 -4.35 -23.88 17.43
CA TYR A 462 -2.93 -23.56 17.31
C TYR A 462 -2.62 -22.91 15.97
N VAL A 463 -1.81 -21.86 15.99
CA VAL A 463 -1.30 -21.23 14.77
C VAL A 463 0.22 -21.28 14.77
N SER A 464 0.76 -22.12 13.89
CA SER A 464 2.20 -22.33 13.76
C SER A 464 2.90 -21.27 12.89
N ASP A 465 4.23 -21.22 12.97
CA ASP A 465 5.09 -20.54 11.99
C ASP A 465 4.84 -19.01 11.83
N ILE A 466 4.49 -18.32 12.91
CA ILE A 466 4.30 -16.86 12.88
C ILE A 466 5.66 -16.16 13.08
N TYR A 467 6.02 -15.27 12.14
CA TYR A 467 7.25 -14.49 12.24
C TYR A 467 7.20 -13.51 13.42
N HIS A 468 8.22 -13.54 14.26
CA HIS A 468 8.37 -12.69 15.42
C HIS A 468 9.73 -11.96 15.41
N ASN A 469 9.69 -10.65 15.66
CA ASN A 469 10.89 -9.84 15.73
C ASN A 469 10.75 -8.73 16.78
N ASN A 470 11.04 -9.11 18.02
CA ASN A 470 11.17 -8.23 19.18
C ASN A 470 9.88 -7.48 19.52
N GLY A 471 8.73 -8.05 19.19
CA GLY A 471 7.46 -7.46 19.56
C GLY A 471 7.15 -7.61 21.04
N ASN A 472 6.06 -7.01 21.47
CA ASN A 472 5.66 -7.00 22.87
C ASN A 472 4.81 -8.21 23.26
N TRP A 473 4.71 -8.37 24.57
CA TRP A 473 3.92 -9.41 25.23
C TRP A 473 3.50 -8.94 26.63
N LEU A 474 2.55 -9.66 27.23
CA LEU A 474 2.19 -9.52 28.65
C LEU A 474 2.46 -10.84 29.37
N SER A 475 3.16 -10.79 30.50
CA SER A 475 3.33 -11.97 31.35
C SER A 475 2.04 -12.29 32.11
N GLN A 476 1.92 -13.54 32.56
CA GLN A 476 0.81 -13.98 33.42
C GLN A 476 0.67 -13.10 34.67
N ASP A 477 1.79 -12.77 35.33
CA ASP A 477 1.82 -11.87 36.48
C ASP A 477 1.25 -10.47 36.20
N LEU A 478 1.51 -9.95 35.00
CA LEU A 478 1.01 -8.64 34.58
C LEU A 478 -0.50 -8.71 34.34
N LEU A 479 -0.97 -9.75 33.66
CA LEU A 479 -2.39 -9.94 33.32
C LEU A 479 -3.27 -9.96 34.57
N ASN A 480 -2.84 -10.65 35.63
CA ASN A 480 -3.57 -10.75 36.90
C ASN A 480 -3.86 -9.40 37.59
N ARG A 481 -3.15 -8.32 37.19
CA ARG A 481 -3.29 -6.98 37.77
C ARG A 481 -3.98 -5.99 36.83
N MET A 482 -4.36 -6.42 35.63
CA MET A 482 -4.96 -5.57 34.61
C MET A 482 -6.48 -5.70 34.62
N LYS A 483 -7.17 -4.58 34.41
CA LYS A 483 -8.62 -4.53 34.23
C LYS A 483 -8.94 -4.37 32.76
N HIS A 484 -10.02 -5.01 32.33
CA HIS A 484 -10.55 -4.91 30.97
C HIS A 484 -9.59 -5.41 29.88
N VAL A 485 -8.72 -6.35 30.23
CA VAL A 485 -7.79 -7.01 29.30
C VAL A 485 -8.23 -8.46 29.11
N GLU A 486 -8.26 -8.90 27.85
CA GLU A 486 -8.62 -10.27 27.46
C GLU A 486 -7.45 -10.88 26.69
N VAL A 487 -7.05 -12.11 27.03
CA VAL A 487 -6.03 -12.85 26.28
C VAL A 487 -6.68 -13.48 25.06
N LEU A 488 -6.13 -13.22 23.88
CA LEU A 488 -6.65 -13.75 22.62
C LEU A 488 -5.80 -14.91 22.09
N ALA A 489 -4.48 -14.87 22.36
CA ALA A 489 -3.53 -15.93 22.04
C ALA A 489 -2.29 -15.82 22.95
N THR A 490 -1.61 -16.94 23.21
CA THR A 490 -0.37 -17.01 24.00
C THR A 490 0.81 -17.50 23.17
N TYR A 491 2.04 -17.19 23.59
CA TYR A 491 3.24 -17.69 22.92
C TYR A 491 3.51 -19.16 23.27
N ASP A 492 3.69 -19.98 22.25
CA ASP A 492 4.26 -21.32 22.40
C ASP A 492 5.75 -21.28 22.07
N LEU A 493 6.56 -21.22 23.12
CA LEU A 493 8.02 -21.23 23.02
C LEU A 493 8.64 -21.77 24.32
N PRO A 494 8.56 -23.09 24.57
CA PRO A 494 9.03 -23.69 25.80
C PRO A 494 10.47 -23.28 26.12
N LYS A 495 10.77 -23.10 27.42
CA LYS A 495 12.07 -22.61 27.94
C LYS A 495 12.38 -21.13 27.67
N ASN A 496 11.50 -20.38 27.01
CA ASN A 496 11.62 -18.93 26.90
C ASN A 496 10.72 -18.22 27.91
N LYS A 497 11.16 -17.07 28.43
CA LYS A 497 10.39 -16.27 29.40
C LYS A 497 9.02 -15.81 28.90
N VAL A 498 8.82 -15.76 27.57
CA VAL A 498 7.55 -15.31 26.98
C VAL A 498 6.50 -16.42 26.89
N HIS A 499 6.91 -17.68 27.08
CA HIS A 499 6.02 -18.83 26.97
C HIS A 499 4.78 -18.66 27.85
N GLU A 500 3.62 -19.02 27.31
CA GLU A 500 2.29 -18.87 27.93
C GLU A 500 1.87 -17.42 28.23
N GLY A 501 2.75 -16.44 28.04
CA GLY A 501 2.40 -15.02 28.09
C GLY A 501 1.55 -14.63 26.87
N ALA A 502 0.72 -13.59 27.04
CA ALA A 502 -0.15 -13.13 25.96
C ALA A 502 0.67 -12.63 24.77
N ALA A 503 0.51 -13.33 23.65
CA ALA A 503 1.01 -12.94 22.33
C ALA A 503 0.06 -11.97 21.65
N ILE A 504 -1.25 -12.15 21.88
CA ILE A 504 -2.29 -11.25 21.41
C ILE A 504 -3.25 -10.98 22.58
N TRP A 505 -3.60 -9.72 22.78
CA TRP A 505 -4.59 -9.34 23.80
C TRP A 505 -5.48 -8.20 23.31
N ALA A 506 -6.69 -8.16 23.85
CA ALA A 506 -7.61 -7.06 23.68
C ALA A 506 -7.67 -6.18 24.93
N TYR A 507 -8.02 -4.90 24.74
CA TYR A 507 -8.41 -3.99 25.81
C TYR A 507 -9.60 -3.16 25.38
N LYS A 508 -10.63 -3.08 26.24
CA LYS A 508 -11.78 -2.21 26.02
C LYS A 508 -12.22 -1.55 27.33
N LYS A 509 -11.92 -0.25 27.44
CA LYS A 509 -12.16 0.52 28.66
C LYS A 509 -13.65 0.55 29.06
N ASP A 510 -14.52 0.81 28.09
CA ASP A 510 -15.95 0.95 28.27
C ASP A 510 -16.69 0.80 26.92
N LYS A 511 -18.01 0.98 26.92
CA LYS A 511 -18.85 0.87 25.71
C LYS A 511 -18.70 2.03 24.72
N THR A 512 -18.12 3.16 25.14
CA THR A 512 -18.00 4.38 24.33
C THR A 512 -16.68 4.45 23.58
N ALA A 513 -15.59 3.96 24.19
CA ALA A 513 -14.30 3.85 23.52
C ALA A 513 -14.26 2.65 22.57
N GLY A 514 -13.38 2.70 21.56
CA GLY A 514 -13.10 1.55 20.70
C GLY A 514 -12.39 0.41 21.45
N ARG A 515 -12.22 -0.73 20.78
CA ARG A 515 -11.41 -1.86 21.27
C ARG A 515 -9.98 -1.74 20.75
N ILE A 516 -9.00 -2.01 21.61
CA ILE A 516 -7.60 -2.16 21.24
C ILE A 516 -7.30 -3.64 21.08
N ILE A 517 -6.64 -4.04 20.00
CA ILE A 517 -6.06 -5.39 19.84
C ILE A 517 -4.58 -5.26 19.51
N ASN A 518 -3.76 -5.77 20.42
CA ASN A 518 -2.31 -5.71 20.32
C ASN A 518 -1.78 -7.08 19.94
N ILE A 519 -1.04 -7.15 18.83
CA ILE A 519 -0.47 -8.37 18.27
C ILE A 519 1.06 -8.29 18.42
N GLY A 520 1.66 -9.18 19.20
CA GLY A 520 3.10 -9.15 19.45
C GLY A 520 3.97 -9.66 18.30
N SER A 521 3.40 -10.40 17.35
CA SER A 521 4.12 -10.99 16.20
C SER A 521 3.69 -10.33 14.88
N HIS A 522 4.12 -10.88 13.74
CA HIS A 522 3.83 -10.34 12.40
C HIS A 522 2.99 -11.28 11.51
N PRO A 523 1.72 -11.56 11.86
CA PRO A 523 0.86 -12.36 10.99
C PRO A 523 0.32 -11.56 9.79
N GLU A 524 0.45 -10.23 9.80
CA GLU A 524 -0.30 -9.34 8.90
C GLU A 524 0.09 -9.40 7.42
N GLY A 525 1.15 -10.13 7.08
CA GLY A 525 1.58 -10.37 5.70
C GLY A 525 1.15 -11.70 5.13
N SER A 526 0.51 -12.57 5.91
CA SER A 526 0.08 -13.88 5.45
C SER A 526 -1.15 -13.76 4.55
N THR A 527 -1.13 -14.46 3.42
CA THR A 527 -2.17 -14.41 2.38
C THR A 527 -3.04 -15.66 2.33
N SER A 528 -2.82 -16.63 3.22
CA SER A 528 -3.57 -17.89 3.26
C SER A 528 -3.39 -18.62 4.61
N GLY A 529 -4.30 -19.55 4.90
CA GLY A 529 -4.26 -20.43 6.07
C GLY A 529 -4.44 -19.71 7.41
N GLU A 530 -4.13 -20.40 8.50
CA GLU A 530 -4.43 -19.95 9.87
C GLU A 530 -3.73 -18.64 10.26
N LYS A 531 -2.57 -18.35 9.65
CA LYS A 531 -1.87 -17.07 9.84
C LYS A 531 -2.60 -15.87 9.24
N LEU A 532 -3.33 -16.09 8.14
CA LEU A 532 -4.26 -15.09 7.61
C LEU A 532 -5.49 -15.01 8.55
N GLN A 533 -6.10 -16.15 8.87
CA GLN A 533 -7.32 -16.24 9.68
C GLN A 533 -7.16 -15.58 11.06
N ILE A 534 -6.02 -15.71 11.73
CA ILE A 534 -5.80 -15.07 13.05
C ILE A 534 -5.82 -13.54 12.96
N THR A 535 -5.30 -12.96 11.86
CA THR A 535 -5.36 -11.52 11.62
C THR A 535 -6.79 -11.09 11.28
N GLU A 536 -7.52 -11.88 10.48
CA GLU A 536 -8.92 -11.63 10.16
C GLU A 536 -9.81 -11.65 11.40
N ALA A 537 -9.66 -12.67 12.25
CA ALA A 537 -10.38 -12.79 13.51
C ALA A 537 -10.09 -11.60 14.43
N CYS A 538 -8.82 -11.15 14.51
CA CYS A 538 -8.48 -9.92 15.20
C CYS A 538 -9.20 -8.69 14.61
N PHE A 539 -9.24 -8.53 13.29
CA PHE A 539 -9.92 -7.38 12.67
C PHE A 539 -11.42 -7.41 12.92
N ARG A 540 -12.07 -8.57 12.74
CA ARG A 540 -13.50 -8.75 13.05
C ARG A 540 -13.78 -8.44 14.52
N TYR A 541 -12.95 -8.95 15.43
CA TYR A 541 -13.12 -8.67 16.86
C TYR A 541 -12.89 -7.19 17.18
N ALA A 542 -11.90 -6.52 16.59
CA ALA A 542 -11.70 -5.08 16.79
C ALA A 542 -12.90 -4.28 16.26
N ILE A 543 -13.40 -4.63 15.09
CA ILE A 543 -14.50 -3.99 14.39
C ILE A 543 -15.85 -4.16 15.10
N ASP A 544 -16.12 -5.33 15.69
CA ASP A 544 -17.26 -5.56 16.59
C ASP A 544 -17.13 -4.77 17.91
N GLY A 545 -15.93 -4.24 18.18
CA GLY A 545 -15.57 -3.50 19.37
C GLY A 545 -15.62 -1.99 19.26
N VAL A 546 -16.17 -1.44 18.18
CA VAL A 546 -16.36 0.01 18.06
C VAL A 546 -17.27 0.56 19.16
N GLY A 547 -17.14 1.85 19.44
CA GLY A 547 -17.95 2.55 20.42
C GLY A 547 -19.40 2.71 19.98
N THR A 548 -20.32 2.85 20.95
CA THR A 548 -21.72 3.17 20.65
C THR A 548 -21.86 4.56 20.02
N PRO A 549 -22.72 4.75 19.00
CA PRO A 549 -22.93 6.06 18.36
C PRO A 549 -23.30 7.15 19.37
N VAL A 550 -22.70 8.33 19.20
CA VAL A 550 -22.98 9.50 20.04
C VAL A 550 -24.23 10.22 19.53
N LEU A 551 -25.19 10.46 20.42
CA LEU A 551 -26.36 11.29 20.11
C LEU A 551 -25.98 12.77 20.14
N LYS A 552 -26.42 13.52 19.13
CA LYS A 552 -26.29 14.97 19.04
C LYS A 552 -27.23 15.73 19.97
N GLY A 553 -28.30 15.07 20.40
CA GLY A 553 -29.21 15.63 21.40
C GLY A 553 -30.60 14.99 21.36
N LYS A 554 -31.50 15.56 22.15
CA LYS A 554 -32.94 15.27 22.10
C LYS A 554 -33.63 16.33 21.24
N LEU A 555 -34.47 15.91 20.29
CA LEU A 555 -35.33 16.84 19.57
C LEU A 555 -36.56 17.12 20.42
N LYS A 556 -36.87 18.40 20.60
CA LYS A 556 -38.09 18.84 21.26
C LYS A 556 -39.12 19.25 20.21
N PRO A 557 -40.42 18.94 20.42
CA PRO A 557 -41.46 19.36 19.52
C PRO A 557 -41.45 20.87 19.27
N ASN A 558 -41.59 21.25 18.01
CA ASN A 558 -41.66 22.63 17.50
C ASN A 558 -40.41 23.50 17.70
N GLU A 559 -39.32 22.96 18.25
CA GLU A 559 -38.02 23.65 18.32
C GLU A 559 -37.14 23.27 17.12
N GLU A 560 -36.60 24.29 16.42
CA GLU A 560 -35.62 24.09 15.35
C GLU A 560 -34.21 23.92 15.94
N ARG A 561 -33.48 22.89 15.49
CA ARG A 561 -32.08 22.66 15.85
C ARG A 561 -31.18 22.94 14.66
N HIS A 562 -30.17 23.79 14.87
CA HIS A 562 -29.19 24.16 13.85
C HIS A 562 -27.87 23.41 14.06
N MET A 563 -27.40 22.74 13.01
CA MET A 563 -26.15 21.99 13.00
C MET A 563 -25.16 22.70 12.07
N ASN A 564 -24.63 23.84 12.52
CA ASN A 564 -23.86 24.79 11.70
C ASN A 564 -22.46 25.14 12.27
N LYS A 565 -22.10 24.64 13.46
CA LYS A 565 -20.79 24.88 14.07
C LYS A 565 -19.68 24.20 13.26
N ARG A 566 -18.52 24.83 13.22
CA ARG A 566 -17.29 24.26 12.66
C ARG A 566 -16.56 23.49 13.75
N THR A 567 -15.66 22.61 13.35
CA THR A 567 -14.76 21.92 14.30
C THR A 567 -14.01 22.90 15.21
N SER A 568 -13.57 24.04 14.67
CA SER A 568 -12.87 25.09 15.41
C SER A 568 -13.69 25.68 16.57
N ASP A 569 -15.02 25.54 16.54
CA ASP A 569 -15.90 26.03 17.61
C ASP A 569 -15.89 25.10 18.83
N ASN A 570 -15.30 23.90 18.72
CA ASN A 570 -15.18 22.91 19.80
C ASN A 570 -16.53 22.51 20.44
N ASP A 571 -17.60 22.45 19.63
CA ASP A 571 -18.94 22.05 20.05
C ASP A 571 -19.50 20.91 19.18
N PRO A 572 -19.10 19.65 19.45
CA PRO A 572 -19.47 18.50 18.62
C PRO A 572 -20.97 18.20 18.61
N ASN A 573 -21.75 18.76 19.55
CA ASN A 573 -23.20 18.54 19.61
C ASN A 573 -23.97 19.35 18.57
N TYR A 574 -23.38 20.43 18.05
CA TYR A 574 -23.97 21.33 17.04
C TYR A 574 -23.09 21.48 15.78
N THR A 575 -22.00 20.70 15.70
CA THR A 575 -21.08 20.69 14.57
C THR A 575 -21.77 20.16 13.31
N ARG A 576 -21.34 20.65 12.14
CA ARG A 576 -21.77 20.21 10.81
C ARG A 576 -21.52 18.71 10.59
N ILE A 577 -22.26 18.12 9.65
CA ILE A 577 -22.15 16.69 9.31
C ILE A 577 -21.22 16.46 8.13
N GLY A 578 -20.29 15.52 8.25
CA GLY A 578 -19.27 15.22 7.25
C GLY A 578 -19.69 14.21 6.17
N ASP A 579 -18.75 13.91 5.27
CA ASP A 579 -18.83 12.91 4.20
C ASP A 579 -19.37 11.55 4.67
N LEU A 580 -20.57 11.14 4.25
CA LEU A 580 -21.21 9.85 4.65
C LEU A 580 -21.42 9.66 6.15
N GLN A 581 -21.25 10.73 6.91
CA GLN A 581 -21.44 10.69 8.33
C GLN A 581 -22.93 10.55 8.67
N TYR A 582 -23.19 9.96 9.84
CA TYR A 582 -24.50 9.94 10.47
C TYR A 582 -24.52 10.82 11.73
N HIS A 583 -25.54 11.67 11.85
CA HIS A 583 -25.91 12.31 13.11
C HIS A 583 -27.17 11.63 13.66
N HIS A 584 -27.17 11.34 14.96
CA HIS A 584 -28.30 10.70 15.62
C HIS A 584 -28.92 11.62 16.66
N PHE A 585 -30.25 11.67 16.68
CA PHE A 585 -31.05 12.36 17.67
C PHE A 585 -32.06 11.40 18.29
N SER A 586 -32.64 11.77 19.43
CA SER A 586 -33.74 11.01 20.05
C SER A 586 -34.91 11.90 20.41
N PHE A 587 -36.10 11.31 20.49
CA PHE A 587 -37.31 11.94 20.99
C PHE A 587 -38.24 10.85 21.58
N GLU A 588 -39.23 11.27 22.36
CA GLU A 588 -40.17 10.36 23.02
C GLU A 588 -41.58 10.59 22.47
N ILE A 589 -42.33 9.51 22.28
CA ILE A 589 -43.76 9.54 21.99
C ILE A 589 -44.49 8.97 23.21
N ALA A 590 -45.31 9.79 23.85
CA ALA A 590 -46.03 9.42 25.07
C ALA A 590 -47.37 8.73 24.77
N GLU A 591 -48.13 9.24 23.80
CA GLU A 591 -49.48 8.79 23.50
C GLU A 591 -49.53 8.00 22.18
N SER A 592 -50.38 6.98 22.14
CA SER A 592 -50.73 6.29 20.91
C SER A 592 -51.34 7.28 19.93
N ASN A 593 -51.18 7.04 18.63
CA ASN A 593 -51.75 7.86 17.56
C ASN A 593 -51.15 9.28 17.38
N THR A 594 -50.02 9.60 18.00
CA THR A 594 -49.33 10.89 17.81
C THR A 594 -48.84 11.02 16.36
N ASN A 595 -49.30 12.06 15.65
CA ASN A 595 -48.82 12.41 14.32
C ASN A 595 -47.54 13.23 14.45
N ILE A 596 -46.47 12.78 13.79
CA ILE A 596 -45.20 13.50 13.75
C ILE A 596 -44.82 13.88 12.33
N ARG A 597 -44.10 14.99 12.22
CA ARG A 597 -43.42 15.41 11.00
C ARG A 597 -41.99 15.80 11.37
N VAL A 598 -41.01 15.05 10.87
CA VAL A 598 -39.59 15.41 10.96
C VAL A 598 -39.18 16.10 9.67
N GLU A 599 -38.65 17.31 9.79
CA GLU A 599 -38.25 18.16 8.67
C GLU A 599 -36.76 18.44 8.76
N LEU A 600 -36.04 18.24 7.66
CA LEU A 600 -34.64 18.61 7.50
C LEU A 600 -34.48 19.55 6.31
N GLN A 601 -33.73 20.62 6.53
CA GLN A 601 -33.28 21.55 5.50
C GLN A 601 -31.75 21.67 5.56
N GLY A 602 -31.08 21.13 4.55
CA GLY A 602 -29.62 21.13 4.43
C GLY A 602 -29.08 22.21 3.50
N GLU A 603 -27.76 22.34 3.51
CA GLU A 603 -27.00 23.17 2.56
C GLU A 603 -27.28 22.79 1.10
N GLU A 604 -27.34 23.77 0.21
CA GLU A 604 -27.63 23.53 -1.22
C GLU A 604 -26.59 22.61 -1.87
N ARG A 605 -27.04 21.77 -2.82
CA ARG A 605 -26.20 20.83 -3.57
C ARG A 605 -25.52 19.75 -2.71
N ILE A 606 -25.95 19.60 -1.46
CA ILE A 606 -25.61 18.48 -0.59
C ILE A 606 -26.86 17.61 -0.44
N ASP A 607 -26.70 16.32 -0.73
CA ASP A 607 -27.76 15.34 -0.59
C ASP A 607 -27.76 14.79 0.84
N PHE A 608 -28.95 14.70 1.44
CA PHE A 608 -29.14 14.13 2.77
C PHE A 608 -30.11 12.95 2.70
N SER A 609 -30.11 12.12 3.74
CA SER A 609 -31.21 11.20 4.04
C SER A 609 -31.61 11.36 5.50
N ILE A 610 -32.88 11.07 5.79
CA ILE A 610 -33.34 10.95 7.18
C ILE A 610 -34.01 9.59 7.42
N TYR A 611 -33.81 9.06 8.62
CA TYR A 611 -34.20 7.73 9.04
C TYR A 611 -34.88 7.79 10.41
N LEU A 612 -35.92 6.98 10.62
CA LEU A 612 -36.56 6.80 11.92
C LEU A 612 -36.44 5.35 12.36
N LYS A 613 -36.12 5.15 13.64
CA LYS A 613 -36.08 3.83 14.27
C LYS A 613 -36.59 3.89 15.70
N LYS A 614 -37.45 2.95 16.09
CA LYS A 614 -37.86 2.77 17.48
C LYS A 614 -36.76 2.02 18.25
N GLY A 615 -36.42 2.50 19.45
CA GLY A 615 -35.59 1.80 20.43
C GLY A 615 -34.07 1.77 20.15
N ALA A 616 -33.61 2.09 18.94
CA ALA A 616 -32.19 2.08 18.57
C ALA A 616 -31.82 3.22 17.60
N PRO A 617 -30.54 3.62 17.50
CA PRO A 617 -30.06 4.54 16.47
C PRO A 617 -30.49 4.10 15.06
N ALA A 618 -30.97 5.07 14.28
CA ALA A 618 -31.54 4.83 12.96
C ALA A 618 -30.47 4.94 11.86
N PHE A 619 -30.27 3.84 11.14
CA PHE A 619 -29.42 3.75 9.97
C PHE A 619 -30.24 3.33 8.74
N ASN A 620 -29.66 3.42 7.55
CA ASN A 620 -30.34 3.03 6.33
C ASN A 620 -30.76 1.54 6.33
N SER A 621 -29.92 0.66 6.87
CA SER A 621 -30.17 -0.79 6.91
C SER A 621 -31.27 -1.24 7.88
N ASN A 622 -31.60 -0.42 8.88
CA ASN A 622 -32.47 -0.84 9.99
C ASN A 622 -33.70 0.04 10.22
N ALA A 623 -33.83 1.15 9.48
CA ALA A 623 -34.87 2.15 9.69
C ALA A 623 -36.28 1.56 9.50
N ASP A 624 -37.19 1.96 10.38
CA ASP A 624 -38.62 1.65 10.22
C ASP A 624 -39.25 2.58 9.15
N HIS A 625 -38.74 3.81 9.04
CA HIS A 625 -39.16 4.79 8.04
C HIS A 625 -37.96 5.59 7.53
N ALA A 626 -37.97 5.97 6.26
CA ALA A 626 -36.87 6.71 5.64
C ALA A 626 -37.34 7.69 4.57
N ALA A 627 -36.55 8.74 4.35
CA ALA A 627 -36.63 9.61 3.18
C ALA A 627 -35.22 9.75 2.59
N THR A 628 -35.00 9.14 1.42
CA THR A 628 -33.67 8.91 0.83
C THR A 628 -33.51 9.43 -0.61
N GLY A 629 -34.56 10.04 -1.18
CA GLY A 629 -34.47 10.67 -2.51
C GLY A 629 -33.41 11.78 -2.53
N PRO A 630 -32.92 12.18 -3.72
CA PRO A 630 -31.90 13.24 -3.84
C PRO A 630 -32.39 14.58 -3.28
N GLY A 631 -31.45 15.50 -3.04
CA GLY A 631 -31.69 16.87 -2.59
C GLY A 631 -31.46 17.09 -1.09
N ASN A 632 -31.50 18.36 -0.71
CA ASN A 632 -31.15 18.86 0.61
C ASN A 632 -32.35 19.02 1.57
N ASN A 633 -33.58 18.90 1.09
CA ASN A 633 -34.78 18.92 1.91
C ASN A 633 -35.32 17.50 2.10
N LYS A 634 -35.69 17.15 3.34
CA LYS A 634 -36.29 15.86 3.66
C LYS A 634 -37.41 16.01 4.66
N THR A 635 -38.46 15.21 4.46
CA THR A 635 -39.62 15.17 5.36
C THR A 635 -40.07 13.75 5.56
N ILE A 636 -40.31 13.36 6.80
CA ILE A 636 -41.05 12.13 7.14
C ILE A 636 -42.26 12.54 7.96
N THR A 637 -43.47 12.21 7.48
CA THR A 637 -44.73 12.38 8.20
C THR A 637 -45.31 11.01 8.52
N ARG A 638 -45.42 10.66 9.81
CA ARG A 638 -45.91 9.34 10.24
C ARG A 638 -46.69 9.45 11.55
N GLN A 639 -47.59 8.50 11.75
CA GLN A 639 -48.18 8.25 13.05
C GLN A 639 -47.33 7.20 13.75
N LEU A 640 -46.82 7.49 14.96
CA LEU A 640 -45.90 6.62 15.67
C LEU A 640 -46.51 6.04 16.95
N THR A 641 -46.06 4.84 17.31
CA THR A 641 -46.42 4.19 18.58
C THR A 641 -45.61 4.76 19.75
N PRO A 642 -46.11 4.67 20.99
CA PRO A 642 -45.40 5.15 22.17
C PRO A 642 -44.02 4.52 22.37
N GLY A 643 -43.11 5.29 22.94
CA GLY A 643 -41.75 4.89 23.31
C GLY A 643 -40.68 5.79 22.72
N LYS A 644 -39.43 5.38 22.91
CA LYS A 644 -38.26 6.13 22.47
C LYS A 644 -37.98 5.91 20.99
N TRP A 645 -37.89 6.99 20.25
CA TRP A 645 -37.57 7.02 18.84
C TRP A 645 -36.26 7.75 18.58
N PHE A 646 -35.61 7.38 17.49
CA PHE A 646 -34.37 7.96 17.03
C PHE A 646 -34.53 8.50 15.62
N VAL A 647 -33.90 9.65 15.36
CA VAL A 647 -33.73 10.20 14.02
C VAL A 647 -32.26 10.05 13.63
N GLY A 648 -32.01 9.40 12.50
CA GLY A 648 -30.71 9.39 11.84
C GLY A 648 -30.72 10.39 10.69
N VAL A 649 -29.69 11.22 10.60
CA VAL A 649 -29.43 12.10 9.44
C VAL A 649 -28.14 11.62 8.80
N GLU A 650 -28.16 11.29 7.51
CA GLU A 650 -26.97 10.90 6.73
C GLU A 650 -26.65 12.00 5.70
N CYS A 651 -25.38 12.39 5.59
CA CYS A 651 -24.90 13.14 4.44
C CYS A 651 -24.58 12.16 3.30
N LYS A 652 -25.34 12.17 2.20
CA LYS A 652 -25.12 11.27 1.05
C LYS A 652 -24.02 11.75 0.11
N THR A 653 -23.78 13.06 0.07
CA THR A 653 -22.70 13.63 -0.73
C THR A 653 -21.36 13.16 -0.19
N THR A 654 -20.54 12.64 -1.10
CA THR A 654 -19.24 12.05 -0.76
C THR A 654 -18.16 12.56 -1.69
N VAL A 655 -16.92 12.57 -1.20
CA VAL A 655 -15.75 12.77 -2.04
C VAL A 655 -15.46 11.55 -2.90
N LYS A 656 -14.61 11.73 -3.91
CA LYS A 656 -13.92 10.61 -4.56
C LYS A 656 -12.59 10.38 -3.84
N ALA A 657 -12.30 9.15 -3.44
CA ALA A 657 -11.03 8.75 -2.87
C ALA A 657 -10.34 7.74 -3.79
N GLU A 658 -9.18 8.11 -4.32
CA GLU A 658 -8.42 7.32 -5.28
C GLU A 658 -7.03 7.05 -4.74
N LEU A 659 -6.62 5.78 -4.66
CA LEU A 659 -5.26 5.46 -4.22
C LEU A 659 -4.26 5.91 -5.27
N ASP A 660 -3.36 6.78 -4.86
CA ASP A 660 -2.06 6.90 -5.50
C ASP A 660 -1.24 5.66 -5.16
N GLY A 661 -1.38 4.65 -6.01
CA GLY A 661 -0.71 3.37 -5.81
C GLY A 661 0.81 3.48 -5.76
N CYS A 662 1.40 4.56 -6.27
CA CYS A 662 2.84 4.80 -6.25
C CYS A 662 3.31 5.42 -4.95
N ARG A 663 2.51 6.30 -4.35
CA ARG A 663 2.85 6.95 -3.08
C ARG A 663 2.29 6.23 -1.86
N GLY A 664 1.34 5.31 -2.09
CA GLY A 664 0.71 4.53 -1.04
C GLY A 664 -0.16 5.40 -0.15
N PHE A 665 -1.00 6.26 -0.74
CA PHE A 665 -2.05 6.98 -0.02
C PHE A 665 -3.19 7.40 -0.94
N PHE A 666 -4.33 7.76 -0.35
CA PHE A 666 -5.51 8.18 -1.09
C PHE A 666 -5.50 9.68 -1.33
N ASN A 667 -5.78 10.07 -2.57
CA ASN A 667 -6.08 11.44 -2.95
C ASN A 667 -7.59 11.64 -2.97
N TYR A 668 -8.02 12.79 -2.45
CA TYR A 668 -9.42 13.17 -2.35
C TYR A 668 -9.76 14.20 -3.43
N SER A 669 -10.88 14.04 -4.12
CA SER A 669 -11.36 14.98 -5.13
C SER A 669 -12.90 15.10 -5.16
N GLY A 670 -13.43 16.02 -5.95
CA GLY A 670 -14.87 16.27 -6.05
C GLY A 670 -15.36 17.27 -4.99
N LYS A 671 -16.38 16.91 -4.20
CA LYS A 671 -17.02 17.80 -3.22
C LYS A 671 -16.24 17.89 -1.90
N LEU A 672 -15.00 18.38 -1.95
CA LEU A 672 -14.11 18.44 -0.78
C LEU A 672 -14.66 19.21 0.42
N SER A 673 -15.61 20.13 0.22
CA SER A 673 -16.23 20.88 1.32
C SER A 673 -16.89 19.98 2.37
N VAL A 674 -17.37 18.79 2.01
CA VAL A 674 -18.00 17.87 2.98
C VAL A 674 -17.00 17.28 3.98
N LEU A 675 -15.69 17.36 3.73
CA LEU A 675 -14.65 16.96 4.70
C LEU A 675 -14.65 17.89 5.94
N ASN A 676 -15.05 19.16 5.76
CA ASN A 676 -15.22 20.13 6.84
C ASN A 676 -16.69 20.30 7.28
N GLY A 677 -17.58 19.50 6.70
CA GLY A 677 -18.98 19.36 7.08
C GLY A 677 -19.96 20.31 6.36
N ALA A 678 -21.15 19.78 6.10
CA ALA A 678 -22.30 20.49 5.58
C ALA A 678 -23.24 20.94 6.71
N ALA A 679 -23.76 22.15 6.62
CA ALA A 679 -24.73 22.65 7.59
C ALA A 679 -26.15 22.14 7.29
N TYR A 680 -26.96 21.96 8.34
CA TYR A 680 -28.39 21.69 8.19
C TYR A 680 -29.17 22.14 9.41
N LYS A 681 -30.49 22.18 9.25
CA LYS A 681 -31.47 22.38 10.32
C LYS A 681 -32.39 21.17 10.39
N ILE A 682 -32.82 20.82 11.58
CA ILE A 682 -33.79 19.74 11.80
C ILE A 682 -34.86 20.17 12.81
N LYS A 683 -36.10 19.84 12.52
CA LYS A 683 -37.27 20.15 13.36
C LYS A 683 -38.17 18.93 13.48
N LEU A 684 -38.62 18.67 14.70
CA LEU A 684 -39.69 17.71 14.99
C LEU A 684 -40.98 18.50 15.23
N VAL A 685 -42.02 18.23 14.46
CA VAL A 685 -43.38 18.75 14.70
C VAL A 685 -44.24 17.59 15.19
N THR A 686 -45.03 17.82 16.22
CA THR A 686 -45.99 16.84 16.75
C THR A 686 -47.37 17.49 16.77
N ASN A 687 -48.33 16.86 16.10
CA ASN A 687 -49.73 17.25 16.15
C ASN A 687 -50.51 16.12 16.83
N LYS A 688 -51.43 16.47 17.72
CA LYS A 688 -52.40 15.52 18.24
C LYS A 688 -53.42 15.19 17.16
#